data_AF-A0A3D4LIB5-F1
#
_entry.id   AF-A0A3D4LIB5-F1
#
_cell.length_a   1.000
_cell.length_b   1.000
_cell.length_c   1.000
_cell.angle_alpha   90.00
_cell.angle_beta   90.00
_cell.angle_gamma   90.00
#
_symmetry.space_group_name_H-M   'P 1'
#
loop_
_entity.id
_entity.type
_entity.pdbx_description
1 polymer ?
#
loop_
_entity_poly.entity_id
_entity_poly.type
_entity_poly.pdbx_seq_one_letter_code
_entity_poly.pdbx_strand_id
1 'polypeptide(L)'
;MFLKNIFVNNGFKSMKIERIEVSENNNTVIFHALSQEIIDLAHIENIEDKIKQHYNNAIEPKIHIKYKLSNNAAHDIERIINNMFYIINESSNILAKAKDNIKIEFKDDCFFVIANNQLIINELIDNNIERKLNNLICEYNLTYNIKTIYKEAEDEAAITAQKIFDEELKKSQEIINNNSSEKKPASNTQNGSFRKRTKRKIDFERIPLSVISDITNESGVVNIKGRILNIDKRELKKGTVLITLSITDTTDTIICKYFCPKNFEAEGIEKGKYLQIVGNVEYDDYEKEIIVKIQDLQLATEEMKRMDNAKEKRVELHLHTGMSSMDGINSFKEYAAKAKQWGHKAMAITDHGVVQGYPEAMECADDNFKIIYGMEGYLVNDTVNIVHNCENIDLDSDFVVFDLETTGLNPKNDHIIEIGAVKISNRKVIDSFSTFVHTDRKLPSKIIELTSITDNMLAGQPEIDEALPAFLDFAKDCVLVAHNAKFDVGFIREKVKVLSIDNYEPSSLDTLELSKALIKDVKNYKLSTLTKKLGINLVNHHRAVDDANAAGQLLIILLDKLKEREIFDVSKLNELLKEDIDIVKQQSYHINILVKNQTGLKNLYNLVSDSHINNFYKKPRLLKSKLNNLREGLILGTACESGELYRAVLEGYSDEKIEEIVNYYDFLEIQSLNNNMFLVNNERLKSVEELIEINKKIINFGEKSGKITVATGDVHFLE
;
A
#
# COMPACT_ATOMS: atom_id res chain seq x y z
N MET A 1 -55.49 -22.22 -18.35
CA MET A 1 -55.60 -23.06 -17.13
C MET A 1 -54.24 -23.58 -16.70
N PHE A 2 -53.44 -24.16 -17.62
CA PHE A 2 -52.05 -24.58 -17.39
C PHE A 2 -51.13 -23.49 -16.80
N LEU A 3 -51.02 -22.33 -17.45
CA LEU A 3 -50.19 -21.21 -16.97
C LEU A 3 -50.59 -20.79 -15.53
N LYS A 4 -51.88 -20.61 -15.27
CA LYS A 4 -52.40 -20.25 -13.95
C LYS A 4 -52.01 -21.28 -12.87
N ASN A 5 -52.03 -22.57 -13.19
CA ASN A 5 -51.60 -23.63 -12.27
C ASN A 5 -50.08 -23.64 -12.07
N ILE A 6 -49.28 -23.36 -13.10
CA ILE A 6 -47.82 -23.27 -12.98
C ILE A 6 -47.40 -22.11 -12.06
N PHE A 7 -47.94 -20.90 -12.26
CA PHE A 7 -47.57 -19.77 -11.42
C PHE A 7 -48.03 -19.97 -9.96
N VAL A 8 -49.25 -20.49 -9.74
CA VAL A 8 -49.79 -20.71 -8.39
C VAL A 8 -49.08 -21.86 -7.65
N ASN A 9 -48.73 -22.95 -8.33
CA ASN A 9 -48.08 -24.11 -7.70
C ASN A 9 -46.59 -23.90 -7.41
N ASN A 10 -45.94 -22.89 -8.01
CA ASN A 10 -44.53 -22.56 -7.75
C ASN A 10 -44.38 -21.32 -6.83
N GLY A 11 -45.39 -21.02 -6.01
CA GLY A 11 -45.27 -20.02 -4.93
C GLY A 11 -45.62 -18.57 -5.31
N PHE A 12 -46.02 -18.30 -6.56
CA PHE A 12 -46.31 -16.94 -7.04
C PHE A 12 -47.77 -16.54 -6.89
N LYS A 13 -48.29 -16.57 -5.65
CA LYS A 13 -49.68 -16.14 -5.36
C LYS A 13 -49.91 -14.63 -5.61
N SER A 14 -48.84 -13.84 -5.58
CA SER A 14 -48.84 -12.37 -5.71
C SER A 14 -48.54 -11.85 -7.12
N MET A 15 -48.23 -12.73 -8.09
CA MET A 15 -47.93 -12.33 -9.47
C MET A 15 -49.19 -12.36 -10.35
N LYS A 16 -49.40 -11.30 -11.14
CA LYS A 16 -50.50 -11.18 -12.10
C LYS A 16 -49.97 -10.91 -13.50
N ILE A 17 -50.28 -11.79 -14.45
CA ILE A 17 -49.98 -11.54 -15.87
C ILE A 17 -50.92 -10.44 -16.39
N GLU A 18 -50.36 -9.35 -16.90
CA GLU A 18 -51.10 -8.21 -17.44
C GLU A 18 -51.39 -8.38 -18.93
N ARG A 19 -50.37 -8.79 -19.70
CA ARG A 19 -50.49 -9.01 -21.15
C ARG A 19 -49.47 -10.04 -21.62
N ILE A 20 -49.77 -10.66 -22.75
CA ILE A 20 -48.86 -11.59 -23.44
C ILE A 20 -48.64 -11.03 -24.84
N GLU A 21 -47.38 -10.92 -25.24
CA GLU A 21 -46.97 -10.44 -26.55
C GLU A 21 -46.29 -11.58 -27.31
N VAL A 22 -46.68 -11.79 -28.57
CA VAL A 22 -46.11 -12.84 -29.41
C VAL A 22 -45.35 -12.15 -30.54
N SER A 23 -44.04 -12.38 -30.61
CA SER A 23 -43.22 -11.85 -31.70
C SER A 23 -43.37 -12.72 -32.94
N GLU A 24 -43.89 -12.17 -34.03
CA GLU A 24 -44.18 -12.90 -35.28
C GLU A 24 -42.93 -13.48 -35.97
N ASN A 25 -41.73 -13.00 -35.64
CA ASN A 25 -40.50 -13.37 -36.35
C ASN A 25 -39.60 -14.39 -35.62
N ASN A 26 -39.73 -14.58 -34.29
CA ASN A 26 -38.73 -15.31 -33.49
C ASN A 26 -39.29 -16.40 -32.55
N ASN A 27 -40.55 -16.84 -32.73
CA ASN A 27 -41.24 -17.78 -31.80
C ASN A 27 -41.17 -17.35 -30.32
N THR A 28 -40.87 -16.08 -30.03
CA THR A 28 -40.69 -15.57 -28.68
C THR A 28 -42.03 -15.09 -28.13
N VAL A 29 -42.39 -15.57 -26.95
CA VAL A 29 -43.63 -15.21 -26.25
C VAL A 29 -43.27 -14.48 -24.96
N ILE A 30 -43.56 -13.18 -24.90
CA ILE A 30 -43.24 -12.32 -23.76
C ILE A 30 -44.46 -12.22 -22.84
N PHE A 31 -44.32 -12.72 -21.62
CA PHE A 31 -45.31 -12.60 -20.55
C PHE A 31 -44.98 -11.35 -19.72
N HIS A 32 -45.79 -10.31 -19.84
CA HIS A 32 -45.68 -9.13 -18.99
C HIS A 32 -46.48 -9.38 -17.70
N ALA A 33 -45.77 -9.45 -16.58
CA ALA A 33 -46.34 -9.71 -15.27
C ALA A 33 -46.13 -8.53 -14.32
N LEU A 34 -47.06 -8.36 -13.39
CA LEU A 34 -46.97 -7.41 -12.27
C LEU A 34 -46.80 -8.20 -10.98
N SER A 35 -45.81 -7.84 -10.16
CA SER A 35 -45.59 -8.43 -8.83
C SER A 35 -45.60 -7.36 -7.74
N GLN A 36 -46.15 -7.72 -6.58
CA GLN A 36 -46.12 -6.90 -5.37
C GLN A 36 -44.99 -7.29 -4.41
N GLU A 37 -44.25 -8.34 -4.74
CA GLU A 37 -43.14 -8.89 -3.95
C GLU A 37 -41.95 -9.19 -4.86
N ILE A 38 -40.73 -9.19 -4.30
CA ILE A 38 -39.52 -9.58 -5.03
C ILE A 38 -39.53 -11.10 -5.23
N ILE A 39 -39.06 -11.53 -6.39
CA ILE A 39 -39.14 -12.92 -6.86
C ILE A 39 -37.75 -13.42 -7.19
N ASP A 40 -37.45 -14.65 -6.79
CA ASP A 40 -36.18 -15.31 -7.09
C ASP A 40 -36.03 -15.54 -8.60
N LEU A 41 -34.96 -15.02 -9.21
CA LEU A 41 -34.68 -15.11 -10.64
C LEU A 41 -34.51 -16.57 -11.10
N ALA A 42 -33.92 -17.44 -10.28
CA ALA A 42 -33.74 -18.85 -10.62
C ALA A 42 -35.09 -19.59 -10.74
N HIS A 43 -36.12 -19.13 -10.03
CA HIS A 43 -37.47 -19.68 -10.17
C HIS A 43 -38.17 -19.22 -11.45
N ILE A 44 -37.85 -18.03 -11.98
CA ILE A 44 -38.41 -17.53 -13.25
C ILE A 44 -37.90 -18.39 -14.40
N GLU A 45 -36.60 -18.64 -14.46
CA GLU A 45 -35.97 -19.47 -15.50
C GLU A 45 -36.57 -20.89 -15.50
N ASN A 46 -36.76 -21.51 -14.33
CA ASN A 46 -37.41 -22.81 -14.21
C ASN A 46 -38.86 -22.82 -14.76
N ILE A 47 -39.59 -21.71 -14.60
CA ILE A 47 -40.93 -21.56 -15.18
C ILE A 47 -40.86 -21.40 -16.69
N GLU A 48 -39.94 -20.60 -17.20
CA GLU A 48 -39.68 -20.47 -18.64
C GLU A 48 -39.39 -21.84 -19.25
N ASP A 49 -38.52 -22.63 -18.64
CA ASP A 49 -38.22 -24.00 -19.06
C ASP A 49 -39.44 -24.92 -19.02
N LYS A 50 -40.25 -24.89 -17.96
CA LYS A 50 -41.49 -25.68 -17.89
C LYS A 50 -42.50 -25.29 -18.95
N ILE A 51 -42.61 -24.00 -19.27
CA ILE A 51 -43.46 -23.50 -20.36
C ILE A 51 -42.91 -24.00 -21.70
N LYS A 52 -41.61 -23.85 -21.92
CA LYS A 52 -40.91 -24.31 -23.13
C LYS A 52 -41.11 -25.80 -23.36
N GLN A 53 -40.94 -26.62 -22.32
CA GLN A 53 -41.19 -28.07 -22.35
C GLN A 53 -42.65 -28.42 -22.65
N HIS A 54 -43.61 -27.73 -22.03
CA HIS A 54 -45.04 -28.00 -22.26
C HIS A 54 -45.46 -27.75 -23.71
N TYR A 55 -44.82 -26.79 -24.37
CA TYR A 55 -45.03 -26.47 -25.78
C TYR A 55 -44.00 -27.14 -26.71
N ASN A 56 -43.34 -28.23 -26.27
CA ASN A 56 -42.37 -28.99 -27.07
C ASN A 56 -41.27 -28.12 -27.73
N ASN A 57 -40.77 -27.11 -27.02
CA ASN A 57 -39.78 -26.15 -27.51
C ASN A 57 -40.23 -25.35 -28.75
N ALA A 58 -41.53 -25.32 -29.06
CA ALA A 58 -42.07 -24.55 -30.17
C ALA A 58 -42.07 -23.04 -29.91
N ILE A 59 -41.98 -22.63 -28.64
CA ILE A 59 -41.92 -21.22 -28.22
C ILE A 59 -40.72 -20.98 -27.32
N GLU A 60 -40.21 -19.75 -27.36
CA GLU A 60 -39.22 -19.22 -26.42
C GLU A 60 -39.94 -18.28 -25.44
N PRO A 61 -40.32 -18.75 -24.24
CA PRO A 61 -41.01 -17.92 -23.27
C PRO A 61 -40.04 -16.95 -22.59
N LYS A 62 -40.41 -15.67 -22.47
CA LYS A 62 -39.72 -14.67 -21.65
C LYS A 62 -40.69 -14.02 -20.68
N ILE A 63 -40.34 -13.93 -19.40
CA ILE A 63 -41.20 -13.34 -18.37
C ILE A 63 -40.61 -12.00 -17.93
N HIS A 64 -41.29 -10.91 -18.30
CA HIS A 64 -40.91 -9.56 -17.89
C HIS A 64 -41.78 -9.13 -16.71
N ILE A 65 -41.17 -8.91 -15.55
CA ILE A 65 -41.88 -8.56 -14.32
C ILE A 65 -41.72 -7.06 -14.04
N LYS A 66 -42.84 -6.37 -13.84
CA LYS A 66 -42.88 -5.03 -13.29
C LYS A 66 -43.21 -5.11 -11.80
N TYR A 67 -42.39 -4.48 -10.96
CA TYR A 67 -42.56 -4.51 -9.51
C TYR A 67 -43.31 -3.27 -9.01
N LYS A 68 -44.32 -3.49 -8.15
CA LYS A 68 -45.07 -2.45 -7.44
C LYS A 68 -45.08 -2.75 -5.95
N LEU A 69 -43.91 -2.60 -5.34
CA LEU A 69 -43.67 -2.85 -3.91
C LEU A 69 -44.38 -1.78 -3.06
N SER A 70 -44.93 -2.13 -1.90
CA SER A 70 -45.58 -1.20 -0.98
C SER A 70 -44.59 -0.66 0.06
N ASN A 71 -44.69 0.64 0.40
CA ASN A 71 -43.70 1.37 1.20
C ASN A 71 -43.58 0.97 2.69
N ASN A 72 -44.31 -0.02 3.20
CA ASN A 72 -44.29 -0.38 4.63
C ASN A 72 -44.37 -1.90 4.84
N ALA A 73 -43.25 -2.58 4.60
CA ALA A 73 -42.81 -3.82 5.26
C ALA A 73 -41.41 -4.13 4.69
N ALA A 74 -40.50 -4.62 5.53
CA ALA A 74 -39.11 -4.92 5.20
C ALA A 74 -38.95 -5.44 3.77
N HIS A 75 -38.21 -4.71 2.93
CA HIS A 75 -37.79 -5.24 1.64
C HIS A 75 -37.03 -6.53 1.92
N ASP A 76 -37.34 -7.60 1.20
CA ASP A 76 -36.73 -8.91 1.44
C ASP A 76 -35.27 -8.88 0.98
N ILE A 77 -34.41 -8.33 1.84
CA ILE A 77 -32.98 -8.12 1.59
C ILE A 77 -32.30 -9.45 1.26
N GLU A 78 -32.69 -10.53 1.92
CA GLU A 78 -32.17 -11.87 1.66
C GLU A 78 -32.49 -12.29 0.21
N ARG A 79 -33.72 -12.04 -0.24
CA ARG A 79 -34.11 -12.36 -1.62
C ARG A 79 -33.48 -11.45 -2.67
N ILE A 80 -33.26 -10.18 -2.35
CA ILE A 80 -32.46 -9.27 -3.19
C ILE A 80 -31.04 -9.82 -3.33
N ILE A 81 -30.40 -10.18 -2.21
CA ILE A 81 -29.05 -10.75 -2.20
C ILE A 81 -28.98 -12.03 -3.04
N ASN A 82 -29.97 -12.91 -2.94
CA ASN A 82 -30.02 -14.14 -3.75
C ASN A 82 -30.07 -13.84 -5.25
N ASN A 83 -30.87 -12.85 -5.66
CA ASN A 83 -30.92 -12.41 -7.05
C ASN A 83 -29.62 -11.73 -7.52
N MET A 84 -28.97 -10.97 -6.64
CA MET A 84 -27.65 -10.40 -6.93
C MET A 84 -26.60 -11.51 -7.14
N PHE A 85 -26.60 -12.55 -6.30
CA PHE A 85 -25.75 -13.72 -6.49
C PHE A 85 -26.04 -14.47 -7.79
N TYR A 86 -27.31 -14.59 -8.18
CA TYR A 86 -27.68 -15.20 -9.46
C TYR A 86 -27.07 -14.42 -10.64
N ILE A 87 -27.19 -13.09 -10.66
CA ILE A 87 -26.59 -12.24 -11.70
C ILE A 87 -25.05 -12.36 -11.73
N ILE A 88 -24.42 -12.44 -10.56
CA ILE A 88 -22.96 -12.62 -10.45
C ILE A 88 -22.54 -13.97 -11.04
N ASN A 89 -23.23 -15.05 -10.70
CA ASN A 89 -22.89 -16.39 -11.17
C ASN A 89 -23.08 -16.54 -12.69
N GLU A 90 -24.15 -15.97 -13.25
CA GLU A 90 -24.41 -16.02 -14.69
C GLU A 90 -23.50 -15.12 -15.52
N SER A 91 -22.76 -14.20 -14.88
CA SER A 91 -21.90 -13.26 -15.61
C SER A 91 -20.58 -13.88 -16.07
N SER A 92 -20.00 -14.82 -15.33
CA SER A 92 -18.84 -15.58 -15.80
C SER A 92 -18.64 -16.91 -15.05
N ASN A 93 -18.03 -17.89 -15.73
CA ASN A 93 -17.71 -19.21 -15.14
C ASN A 93 -16.77 -19.09 -13.91
N ILE A 94 -15.92 -18.06 -13.90
CA ILE A 94 -14.99 -17.80 -12.79
C ILE A 94 -15.78 -17.33 -11.57
N LEU A 95 -16.69 -16.37 -11.74
CA LEU A 95 -17.55 -15.86 -10.67
C LEU A 95 -18.47 -16.96 -10.11
N ALA A 96 -19.04 -17.81 -10.97
CA ALA A 96 -19.86 -18.94 -10.56
C ALA A 96 -19.12 -19.93 -9.64
N LYS A 97 -17.84 -20.21 -9.93
CA LYS A 97 -16.99 -21.09 -9.11
C LYS A 97 -16.44 -20.42 -7.85
N ALA A 98 -16.37 -19.08 -7.85
CA ALA A 98 -15.84 -18.28 -6.77
C ALA A 98 -16.91 -17.82 -5.75
N LYS A 99 -18.12 -18.38 -5.80
CA LYS A 99 -19.27 -17.99 -4.96
C LYS A 99 -18.94 -17.90 -3.47
N ASP A 100 -18.16 -18.85 -2.93
CA ASP A 100 -17.80 -18.89 -1.51
C ASP A 100 -16.82 -17.76 -1.10
N ASN A 101 -16.21 -17.09 -2.07
CA ASN A 101 -15.27 -15.99 -1.87
C ASN A 101 -15.91 -14.61 -2.11
N ILE A 102 -17.20 -14.56 -2.43
CA ILE A 102 -17.98 -13.34 -2.64
C ILE A 102 -19.06 -13.30 -1.57
N LYS A 103 -19.11 -12.21 -0.80
CA LYS A 103 -20.12 -11.97 0.23
C LYS A 103 -20.86 -10.68 -0.09
N ILE A 104 -22.17 -10.67 0.06
CA ILE A 104 -22.98 -9.45 -0.07
C ILE A 104 -23.54 -9.08 1.31
N GLU A 105 -23.24 -7.89 1.78
CA GLU A 105 -23.76 -7.35 3.05
C GLU A 105 -24.64 -6.12 2.76
N PHE A 106 -25.71 -5.93 3.53
CA PHE A 106 -26.57 -4.74 3.41
C PHE A 106 -26.49 -3.92 4.70
N LYS A 107 -26.08 -2.65 4.58
CA LYS A 107 -25.96 -1.72 5.71
C LYS A 107 -26.17 -0.28 5.23
N ASP A 108 -26.88 0.53 6.01
CA ASP A 108 -27.10 1.96 5.75
C ASP A 108 -27.62 2.26 4.33
N ASP A 109 -28.65 1.53 3.88
CA ASP A 109 -29.24 1.61 2.52
C ASP A 109 -28.24 1.34 1.38
N CYS A 110 -27.16 0.61 1.67
CA CYS A 110 -26.13 0.23 0.70
C CYS A 110 -25.84 -1.28 0.73
N PHE A 111 -25.81 -1.91 -0.44
CA PHE A 111 -25.28 -3.26 -0.63
C PHE A 111 -23.78 -3.20 -0.89
N PHE A 112 -23.02 -3.97 -0.12
CA PHE A 112 -21.59 -4.14 -0.22
C PHE A 112 -21.28 -5.50 -0.80
N VAL A 113 -20.79 -5.54 -2.04
CA VAL A 113 -20.27 -6.75 -2.68
C VAL A 113 -18.80 -6.88 -2.29
N ILE A 114 -18.53 -7.75 -1.33
CA ILE A 114 -17.21 -7.97 -0.72
C ILE A 114 -16.57 -9.19 -1.38
N ALA A 115 -15.40 -9.03 -1.96
CA ALA A 115 -14.60 -10.15 -2.42
C ALA A 115 -13.23 -10.17 -1.75
N ASN A 116 -12.77 -11.38 -1.42
CA ASN A 116 -11.54 -11.62 -0.66
C ASN A 116 -10.30 -11.84 -1.54
N ASN A 117 -10.38 -11.54 -2.83
CA ASN A 117 -9.30 -11.72 -3.80
C ASN A 117 -9.35 -10.62 -4.87
N GLN A 118 -8.22 -9.96 -5.13
CA GLN A 118 -8.10 -8.87 -6.10
C GLN A 118 -8.45 -9.32 -7.53
N LEU A 119 -8.20 -10.58 -7.89
CA LEU A 119 -8.55 -11.13 -9.19
C LEU A 119 -10.06 -11.32 -9.37
N ILE A 120 -10.76 -11.69 -8.29
CA ILE A 120 -12.23 -11.75 -8.30
C ILE A 120 -12.80 -10.33 -8.42
N ILE A 121 -12.19 -9.33 -7.77
CA ILE A 121 -12.58 -7.93 -7.93
C ILE A 121 -12.41 -7.47 -9.38
N ASN A 122 -11.28 -7.77 -10.02
CA ASN A 122 -11.06 -7.43 -11.43
C ASN A 122 -12.13 -8.10 -12.32
N GLU A 123 -12.42 -9.39 -12.10
CA GLU A 123 -13.45 -10.11 -12.84
C GLU A 123 -14.86 -9.50 -12.64
N LEU A 124 -15.20 -9.05 -11.42
CA LEU A 124 -16.45 -8.34 -11.13
C LEU A 124 -16.52 -6.99 -11.87
N ILE A 125 -15.40 -6.28 -11.97
CA ILE A 125 -15.27 -4.99 -12.68
C ILE A 125 -15.41 -5.21 -14.20
N ASP A 126 -14.65 -6.14 -14.78
CA ASP A 126 -14.65 -6.44 -16.21
C ASP A 126 -16.05 -6.86 -16.69
N ASN A 127 -16.76 -7.64 -15.87
CA ASN A 127 -18.12 -8.08 -16.15
C ASN A 127 -19.21 -7.02 -15.84
N ASN A 128 -18.80 -5.80 -15.45
CA ASN A 128 -19.67 -4.66 -15.15
C ASN A 128 -20.76 -5.01 -14.12
N ILE A 129 -20.41 -5.77 -13.09
CA ILE A 129 -21.36 -6.30 -12.11
C ILE A 129 -22.10 -5.18 -11.39
N GLU A 130 -21.39 -4.13 -10.95
CA GLU A 130 -22.01 -3.00 -10.25
C GLU A 130 -23.14 -2.36 -11.08
N ARG A 131 -22.95 -2.20 -12.39
CA ARG A 131 -23.99 -1.70 -13.30
C ARG A 131 -25.17 -2.66 -13.43
N LYS A 132 -24.93 -3.97 -13.57
CA LYS A 132 -25.99 -4.99 -13.66
C LYS A 132 -26.83 -5.05 -12.39
N LEU A 133 -26.17 -4.95 -11.23
CA LEU A 133 -26.84 -4.94 -9.93
C LEU A 133 -27.62 -3.63 -9.72
N ASN A 134 -27.08 -2.48 -10.13
CA ASN A 134 -27.81 -1.21 -10.10
C ASN A 134 -29.07 -1.26 -10.98
N ASN A 135 -28.99 -1.86 -12.16
CA ASN A 135 -30.16 -2.07 -13.01
C ASN A 135 -31.23 -2.93 -12.32
N LEU A 136 -30.84 -3.99 -11.60
CA LEU A 136 -31.76 -4.82 -10.81
C LEU A 136 -32.49 -4.00 -9.72
N ILE A 137 -31.76 -3.16 -8.98
CA ILE A 137 -32.34 -2.28 -7.95
C ILE A 137 -33.30 -1.26 -8.58
N CYS A 138 -32.96 -0.70 -9.75
CA CYS A 138 -33.85 0.17 -10.50
C CYS A 138 -35.12 -0.54 -10.98
N GLU A 139 -35.02 -1.80 -11.45
CA GLU A 139 -36.18 -2.60 -11.85
C GLU A 139 -37.15 -2.86 -10.69
N TYR A 140 -36.62 -2.93 -9.46
CA TYR A 140 -37.43 -3.05 -8.23
C TYR A 140 -38.02 -1.71 -7.76
N ASN A 141 -37.70 -0.59 -8.43
CA ASN A 141 -38.02 0.78 -8.00
C ASN A 141 -37.48 1.12 -6.60
N LEU A 142 -36.28 0.63 -6.28
CA LEU A 142 -35.62 0.87 -4.99
C LEU A 142 -34.52 1.93 -5.13
N THR A 143 -34.17 2.56 -4.01
CA THR A 143 -33.17 3.65 -3.96
C THR A 143 -31.87 3.22 -3.25
N TYR A 144 -31.58 1.92 -3.22
CA TYR A 144 -30.38 1.39 -2.57
C TYR A 144 -29.13 1.63 -3.42
N ASN A 145 -28.02 1.94 -2.76
CA ASN A 145 -26.72 2.07 -3.42
C ASN A 145 -26.01 0.71 -3.45
N ILE A 146 -25.20 0.45 -4.47
CA ILE A 146 -24.32 -0.72 -4.52
C ILE A 146 -22.88 -0.23 -4.53
N LYS A 147 -22.05 -0.85 -3.69
CA LYS A 147 -20.60 -0.63 -3.64
C LYS A 147 -19.88 -1.96 -3.68
N THR A 148 -18.86 -2.06 -4.52
CA THR A 148 -17.96 -3.21 -4.53
C THR A 148 -16.77 -2.91 -3.61
N ILE A 149 -16.52 -3.73 -2.61
CA ILE A 149 -15.44 -3.54 -1.62
C ILE A 149 -14.46 -4.70 -1.71
N TYR A 150 -13.18 -4.36 -1.78
CA TYR A 150 -12.11 -5.33 -1.55
C TYR A 150 -11.82 -5.44 -0.06
N LYS A 151 -11.68 -6.67 0.44
CA LYS A 151 -11.22 -6.93 1.80
C LYS A 151 -10.13 -7.99 1.78
N GLU A 152 -8.91 -7.64 2.18
CA GLU A 152 -7.83 -8.62 2.35
C GLU A 152 -8.27 -9.67 3.39
N ALA A 153 -8.22 -10.94 2.99
CA ALA A 153 -8.36 -12.04 3.93
C ALA A 153 -6.99 -12.35 4.58
N GLU A 154 -6.96 -12.36 5.90
CA GLU A 154 -5.92 -13.07 6.66
C GLU A 154 -6.25 -14.58 6.54
N ASP A 155 -5.37 -15.37 5.91
CA ASP A 155 -5.33 -16.85 5.85
C ASP A 155 -5.67 -17.60 4.52
N GLU A 156 -5.35 -18.91 4.53
CA GLU A 156 -5.20 -19.95 3.47
C GLU A 156 -6.23 -19.98 2.31
N ALA A 157 -7.38 -19.31 2.45
CA ALA A 157 -8.42 -19.22 1.43
C ALA A 157 -7.94 -18.49 0.16
N ALA A 158 -7.12 -17.44 0.31
CA ALA A 158 -6.56 -16.69 -0.81
C ALA A 158 -5.64 -17.57 -1.70
N ILE A 159 -4.87 -18.47 -1.09
CA ILE A 159 -3.95 -19.39 -1.78
C ILE A 159 -4.74 -20.42 -2.62
N THR A 160 -5.87 -20.88 -2.09
CA THR A 160 -6.73 -21.87 -2.78
C THR A 160 -7.45 -21.24 -3.96
N ALA A 161 -7.96 -20.01 -3.82
CA ALA A 161 -8.57 -19.25 -4.91
C ALA A 161 -7.57 -18.89 -6.01
N GLN A 162 -6.34 -18.50 -5.65
CA GLN A 162 -5.25 -18.23 -6.60
C GLN A 162 -4.92 -19.47 -7.44
N LYS A 163 -4.82 -20.65 -6.81
CA LYS A 163 -4.57 -21.91 -7.53
C LYS A 163 -5.69 -22.27 -8.51
N ILE A 164 -6.95 -22.10 -8.11
CA ILE A 164 -8.10 -22.37 -8.99
C ILE A 164 -8.09 -21.43 -10.20
N PHE A 165 -7.75 -20.16 -9.99
CA PHE A 165 -7.65 -19.14 -11.04
C PHE A 165 -6.49 -19.42 -11.99
N ASP A 166 -5.30 -19.74 -11.47
CA ASP A 166 -4.11 -20.04 -12.27
C ASP A 166 -4.28 -21.33 -13.12
N GLU A 167 -5.01 -22.32 -12.62
CA GLU A 167 -5.34 -23.55 -13.37
C GLU A 167 -6.35 -23.29 -14.51
N GLU A 168 -7.34 -22.41 -14.30
CA GLU A 168 -8.31 -22.03 -15.33
C GLU A 168 -7.72 -21.10 -16.38
N LEU A 169 -6.82 -20.18 -16.01
CA LEU A 169 -6.10 -19.32 -16.95
C LEU A 169 -5.25 -20.17 -17.91
N LYS A 170 -4.60 -21.21 -17.38
CA LYS A 170 -3.86 -22.20 -18.18
C LYS A 170 -4.78 -22.98 -19.12
N LYS A 171 -5.92 -23.47 -18.64
CA LYS A 171 -6.90 -24.19 -19.48
C LYS A 171 -7.48 -23.29 -20.57
N SER A 172 -7.77 -22.03 -20.27
CA SER A 172 -8.31 -21.06 -21.24
C SER A 172 -7.27 -20.73 -22.31
N GLN A 173 -6.00 -20.57 -21.94
CA GLN A 173 -4.89 -20.40 -22.88
C GLN A 173 -4.64 -21.65 -23.74
N GLU A 174 -4.81 -22.86 -23.17
CA GLU A 174 -4.73 -24.12 -23.92
C GLU A 174 -5.90 -24.33 -24.90
N ILE A 175 -7.12 -23.89 -24.56
CA ILE A 175 -8.29 -23.95 -25.44
C ILE A 175 -8.16 -22.94 -26.60
N ILE A 176 -7.61 -21.76 -26.34
CA ILE A 176 -7.35 -20.74 -27.38
C ILE A 176 -6.28 -21.24 -28.36
N ASN A 177 -5.24 -21.92 -27.88
CA ASN A 177 -4.19 -22.48 -28.72
C ASN A 177 -4.63 -23.71 -29.54
N ASN A 178 -5.67 -24.44 -29.11
CA ASN A 178 -6.12 -25.67 -29.76
C ASN A 178 -7.23 -25.47 -30.83
N ASN A 179 -7.85 -24.29 -30.93
CA ASN A 179 -8.99 -24.04 -31.83
C ASN A 179 -8.68 -23.20 -33.08
N SER A 180 -7.50 -23.36 -33.67
CA SER A 180 -7.23 -22.90 -35.05
C SER A 180 -7.41 -24.04 -36.04
N SER A 181 -8.65 -24.24 -36.53
CA SER A 181 -8.90 -25.08 -37.72
C SER A 181 -9.71 -24.35 -38.77
N GLU A 182 -9.13 -24.29 -39.97
CA GLU A 182 -9.61 -23.66 -41.20
C GLU A 182 -11.00 -24.14 -41.65
N LYS A 183 -11.88 -23.22 -42.08
CA LYS A 183 -12.90 -23.53 -43.11
C LYS A 183 -13.12 -22.39 -44.11
N LYS A 184 -13.33 -22.83 -45.36
CA LYS A 184 -13.34 -22.11 -46.65
C LYS A 184 -14.52 -21.15 -46.87
N PRO A 185 -14.40 -20.20 -47.82
CA PRO A 185 -15.38 -19.13 -48.02
C PRO A 185 -16.61 -19.59 -48.83
N ALA A 186 -17.78 -19.12 -48.41
CA ALA A 186 -19.00 -19.18 -49.22
C ALA A 186 -19.09 -17.95 -50.13
N SER A 187 -19.39 -18.22 -51.40
CA SER A 187 -19.69 -17.23 -52.43
C SER A 187 -21.00 -16.51 -52.15
N ASN A 188 -21.06 -15.19 -52.42
CA ASN A 188 -22.27 -14.61 -52.95
C ASN A 188 -22.01 -13.41 -53.85
N THR A 189 -22.50 -13.54 -55.08
CA THR A 189 -22.81 -12.51 -56.05
C THR A 189 -23.97 -11.63 -55.57
N GLN A 190 -23.89 -10.31 -55.73
CA GLN A 190 -24.82 -9.55 -56.57
C GLN A 190 -24.45 -8.06 -56.67
N ASN A 191 -24.85 -7.49 -57.81
CA ASN A 191 -24.47 -6.20 -58.37
C ASN A 191 -25.10 -5.00 -57.64
N GLY A 192 -24.30 -3.94 -57.47
CA GLY A 192 -24.77 -2.58 -57.19
C GLY A 192 -23.89 -1.57 -57.94
N SER A 193 -24.48 -0.83 -58.87
CA SER A 193 -23.82 0.12 -59.77
C SER A 193 -23.16 1.29 -59.01
N PHE A 194 -21.84 1.45 -59.16
CA PHE A 194 -21.10 2.60 -58.61
C PHE A 194 -21.27 3.85 -59.50
N ARG A 195 -21.97 4.87 -58.98
CA ARG A 195 -21.84 6.26 -59.44
C ARG A 195 -20.68 6.92 -58.68
N LYS A 196 -19.68 7.43 -59.40
CA LYS A 196 -18.58 8.25 -58.86
C LYS A 196 -19.13 9.50 -58.15
N ARG A 197 -18.90 9.63 -56.83
CA ARG A 197 -19.01 10.89 -56.09
C ARG A 197 -17.61 11.33 -55.63
N THR A 198 -17.25 12.56 -55.95
CA THR A 198 -16.06 13.27 -55.46
C THR A 198 -16.14 13.44 -53.93
N LYS A 199 -15.11 13.01 -53.17
CA LYS A 199 -15.03 13.15 -51.71
C LYS A 199 -15.09 14.65 -51.33
N ARG A 200 -16.11 15.05 -50.56
CA ARG A 200 -16.11 16.34 -49.83
C ARG A 200 -15.16 16.19 -48.64
N LYS A 201 -14.27 17.17 -48.45
CA LYS A 201 -13.41 17.28 -47.25
C LYS A 201 -14.31 17.50 -46.03
N ILE A 202 -14.15 16.70 -44.98
CA ILE A 202 -14.98 16.80 -43.77
C ILE A 202 -14.47 17.98 -42.92
N ASP A 203 -15.41 18.74 -42.36
CA ASP A 203 -15.10 19.79 -41.39
C ASP A 203 -15.07 19.16 -39.99
N PHE A 204 -13.87 18.92 -39.47
CA PHE A 204 -13.63 18.22 -38.21
C PHE A 204 -14.20 18.97 -36.99
N GLU A 205 -14.36 20.29 -37.07
CA GLU A 205 -14.90 21.11 -35.97
C GLU A 205 -16.41 20.92 -35.76
N ARG A 206 -17.12 20.36 -36.74
CA ARG A 206 -18.57 20.13 -36.66
C ARG A 206 -18.96 18.82 -35.97
N ILE A 207 -18.00 17.92 -35.75
CA ILE A 207 -18.24 16.63 -35.10
C ILE A 207 -17.52 16.68 -33.75
N PRO A 208 -18.23 16.57 -32.60
CA PRO A 208 -17.61 16.58 -31.29
C PRO A 208 -16.56 15.47 -31.15
N LEU A 209 -15.48 15.76 -30.44
CA LEU A 209 -14.46 14.75 -30.16
C LEU A 209 -15.04 13.65 -29.27
N SER A 210 -14.83 12.39 -29.64
CA SER A 210 -15.24 11.20 -28.89
C SER A 210 -14.03 10.62 -28.14
N VAL A 211 -14.24 10.16 -26.91
CA VAL A 211 -13.27 9.39 -26.13
C VAL A 211 -13.31 7.94 -26.62
N ILE A 212 -12.16 7.30 -26.81
CA ILE A 212 -12.09 5.97 -27.44
C ILE A 212 -12.78 4.90 -26.58
N SER A 213 -12.61 4.96 -25.25
CA SER A 213 -13.28 4.04 -24.30
C SER A 213 -14.81 4.04 -24.37
N ASP A 214 -15.41 5.12 -24.89
CA ASP A 214 -16.87 5.28 -24.96
C ASP A 214 -17.45 4.81 -26.31
N ILE A 215 -16.59 4.34 -27.23
CA ILE A 215 -17.00 3.92 -28.56
C ILE A 215 -17.65 2.53 -28.50
N THR A 216 -18.86 2.45 -29.02
CA THR A 216 -19.64 1.20 -29.13
C THR A 216 -20.09 1.00 -30.57
N ASN A 217 -20.61 -0.20 -30.87
CA ASN A 217 -21.16 -0.50 -32.21
C ASN A 217 -22.29 0.44 -32.64
N GLU A 218 -22.95 1.13 -31.70
CA GLU A 218 -24.05 2.05 -31.97
C GLU A 218 -23.60 3.50 -32.16
N SER A 219 -22.32 3.81 -31.90
CA SER A 219 -21.79 5.18 -31.91
C SER A 219 -21.79 5.84 -33.30
N GLY A 220 -21.94 5.08 -34.38
CA GLY A 220 -22.10 5.62 -35.73
C GLY A 220 -20.86 6.36 -36.23
N VAL A 221 -20.97 7.67 -36.55
CA VAL A 221 -19.84 8.49 -36.99
C VAL A 221 -19.15 9.11 -35.78
N VAL A 222 -17.86 8.85 -35.60
CA VAL A 222 -17.05 9.35 -34.49
C VAL A 222 -15.92 10.25 -34.99
N ASN A 223 -15.50 11.21 -34.16
CA ASN A 223 -14.31 12.04 -34.36
C ASN A 223 -13.34 11.78 -33.21
N ILE A 224 -12.27 11.02 -33.44
CA ILE A 224 -11.31 10.63 -32.40
C ILE A 224 -9.98 11.33 -32.62
N LYS A 225 -9.26 11.63 -31.54
CA LYS A 225 -7.89 12.13 -31.59
C LYS A 225 -7.01 11.22 -30.74
N GLY A 226 -5.91 10.72 -31.29
CA GLY A 226 -5.03 9.83 -30.55
C GLY A 226 -3.67 9.62 -31.20
N ARG A 227 -2.78 8.98 -30.46
CA ARG A 227 -1.42 8.63 -30.85
C ARG A 227 -1.39 7.30 -31.61
N ILE A 228 -0.63 7.24 -32.70
CA ILE A 228 -0.43 6.01 -33.48
C ILE A 228 0.52 5.07 -32.71
N LEU A 229 0.02 3.90 -32.30
CA LEU A 229 0.82 2.82 -31.69
C LEU A 229 1.45 1.91 -32.74
N ASN A 230 0.68 1.58 -33.78
CA ASN A 230 1.10 0.68 -34.84
C ASN A 230 0.51 1.10 -36.19
N ILE A 231 1.23 0.76 -37.27
CA ILE A 231 0.80 0.99 -38.65
C ILE A 231 1.12 -0.24 -39.49
N ASP A 232 0.10 -0.82 -40.12
CA ASP A 232 0.24 -1.86 -41.13
C ASP A 232 -0.29 -1.38 -42.48
N LYS A 233 0.40 -1.75 -43.56
CA LYS A 233 0.07 -1.34 -44.93
C LYS A 233 0.02 -2.57 -45.83
N ARG A 234 -1.14 -2.81 -46.44
CA ARG A 234 -1.37 -3.97 -47.31
C ARG A 234 -1.99 -3.57 -48.64
N GLU A 235 -1.40 -4.02 -49.75
CA GLU A 235 -1.99 -3.85 -51.08
C GLU A 235 -3.13 -4.86 -51.33
N LEU A 236 -4.27 -4.37 -51.82
CA LEU A 236 -5.44 -5.19 -52.18
C LEU A 236 -5.55 -5.38 -53.69
N LYS A 237 -6.18 -6.49 -54.10
CA LYS A 237 -6.46 -6.77 -55.53
C LYS A 237 -7.42 -5.71 -56.07
N LYS A 238 -6.95 -4.92 -57.07
CA LYS A 238 -7.58 -3.73 -57.73
C LYS A 238 -6.93 -2.37 -57.44
N GLY A 239 -5.70 -2.30 -56.91
CA GLY A 239 -4.96 -1.02 -56.81
C GLY A 239 -5.44 -0.10 -55.69
N THR A 240 -6.08 -0.67 -54.68
CA THR A 240 -6.41 -0.02 -53.40
C THR A 240 -5.41 -0.47 -52.35
N VAL A 241 -4.94 0.44 -51.49
CA VAL A 241 -4.08 0.14 -50.35
C VAL A 241 -4.93 0.25 -49.08
N LEU A 242 -4.86 -0.76 -48.23
CA LEU A 242 -5.41 -0.74 -46.88
C LEU A 242 -4.32 -0.32 -45.91
N ILE A 243 -4.58 0.76 -45.16
CA ILE A 243 -3.76 1.18 -44.03
C ILE A 243 -4.55 0.87 -42.75
N THR A 244 -3.96 0.07 -41.87
CA THR A 244 -4.51 -0.25 -40.56
C THR A 244 -3.68 0.48 -39.51
N LEU A 245 -4.33 1.28 -38.67
CA LEU A 245 -3.72 2.08 -37.61
C LEU A 245 -4.27 1.61 -36.27
N SER A 246 -3.40 1.40 -35.29
CA SER A 246 -3.82 1.26 -33.88
C SER A 246 -3.65 2.62 -33.22
N ILE A 247 -4.76 3.24 -32.79
CA ILE A 247 -4.79 4.61 -32.25
C ILE A 247 -5.22 4.53 -30.78
N THR A 248 -4.52 5.22 -29.89
CA THR A 248 -4.90 5.36 -28.47
C THR A 248 -4.98 6.82 -28.06
N ASP A 249 -5.94 7.16 -27.22
CA ASP A 249 -6.08 8.42 -26.50
C ASP A 249 -5.69 8.27 -25.02
N THR A 250 -5.01 7.18 -24.67
CA THR A 250 -4.66 6.72 -23.30
C THR A 250 -5.81 6.16 -22.46
N THR A 251 -7.08 6.37 -22.85
CA THR A 251 -8.21 5.73 -22.16
C THR A 251 -8.46 4.33 -22.73
N ASP A 252 -8.35 4.17 -24.04
CA ASP A 252 -8.41 2.86 -24.72
C ASP A 252 -7.64 2.89 -26.05
N THR A 253 -7.63 1.77 -26.79
CA THR A 253 -7.03 1.64 -28.13
C THR A 253 -8.04 1.09 -29.11
N ILE A 254 -8.18 1.73 -30.28
CA ILE A 254 -9.06 1.25 -31.36
C ILE A 254 -8.31 1.09 -32.68
N ILE A 255 -8.71 0.09 -33.44
CA ILE A 255 -8.20 -0.15 -34.79
C ILE A 255 -8.94 0.75 -35.76
N CYS A 256 -8.19 1.51 -36.56
CA CYS A 256 -8.73 2.34 -37.63
C CYS A 256 -8.27 1.85 -39.01
N LYS A 257 -9.22 1.57 -39.91
CA LYS A 257 -8.93 1.07 -41.26
C LYS A 257 -9.21 2.14 -42.31
N TYR A 258 -8.20 2.47 -43.12
CA TYR A 258 -8.30 3.42 -44.22
C TYR A 258 -8.06 2.75 -45.57
N PHE A 259 -9.06 2.83 -46.45
CA PHE A 259 -8.98 2.33 -47.82
C PHE A 259 -8.63 3.49 -48.75
N CYS A 260 -7.40 3.53 -49.23
CA CYS A 260 -6.87 4.63 -50.03
C CYS A 260 -6.43 4.18 -51.44
N PRO A 261 -6.44 5.09 -52.44
CA PRO A 261 -5.91 4.80 -53.78
C PRO A 261 -4.40 4.53 -53.75
N LYS A 262 -3.86 3.80 -54.74
CA LYS A 262 -2.41 3.48 -54.83
C LYS A 262 -1.46 4.69 -54.77
N ASN A 263 -1.94 5.87 -55.14
CA ASN A 263 -1.16 7.12 -55.16
C ASN A 263 -1.32 7.94 -53.85
N PHE A 264 -1.92 7.37 -52.80
CA PHE A 264 -2.03 8.06 -51.52
C PHE A 264 -0.66 8.06 -50.81
N GLU A 265 -0.09 9.24 -50.69
CA GLU A 265 1.12 9.46 -49.91
C GLU A 265 0.74 9.58 -48.43
N ALA A 266 1.18 8.62 -47.63
CA ALA A 266 0.98 8.60 -46.18
C ALA A 266 1.99 9.52 -45.45
N GLU A 267 2.25 10.71 -46.00
CA GLU A 267 3.23 11.65 -45.48
C GLU A 267 2.78 12.15 -44.10
N GLY A 268 3.62 11.96 -43.08
CA GLY A 268 3.31 12.33 -41.69
C GLY A 268 2.52 11.29 -40.89
N ILE A 269 2.13 10.14 -41.47
CA ILE A 269 1.47 9.04 -40.74
C ILE A 269 2.53 8.02 -40.30
N GLU A 270 3.08 8.22 -39.10
CA GLU A 270 4.15 7.40 -38.51
C GLU A 270 3.86 7.06 -37.05
N LYS A 271 4.41 5.93 -36.58
CA LYS A 271 4.31 5.52 -35.17
C LYS A 271 4.77 6.66 -34.25
N GLY A 272 3.98 6.96 -33.22
CA GLY A 272 4.23 8.03 -32.25
C GLY A 272 3.61 9.39 -32.60
N LYS A 273 3.20 9.64 -33.85
CA LYS A 273 2.49 10.89 -34.22
C LYS A 273 1.01 10.84 -33.82
N TYR A 274 0.41 12.01 -33.67
CA TYR A 274 -1.01 12.16 -33.35
C TYR A 274 -1.84 12.38 -34.62
N LEU A 275 -2.97 11.70 -34.68
CA LEU A 275 -3.98 11.89 -35.72
C LEU A 275 -5.31 12.27 -35.11
N GLN A 276 -6.05 13.09 -35.86
CA GLN A 276 -7.47 13.24 -35.67
C GLN A 276 -8.18 12.54 -36.84
N ILE A 277 -9.13 11.67 -36.52
CA ILE A 277 -9.77 10.75 -37.45
C ILE A 277 -11.28 10.92 -37.33
N VAL A 278 -11.94 11.13 -38.47
CA VAL A 278 -13.41 11.00 -38.58
C VAL A 278 -13.72 9.71 -39.33
N GLY A 279 -14.51 8.84 -38.74
CA GLY A 279 -14.83 7.54 -39.32
C GLY A 279 -16.13 6.95 -38.80
N ASN A 280 -16.59 5.91 -39.49
CA ASN A 280 -17.73 5.11 -39.04
C ASN A 280 -17.24 3.97 -38.16
N VAL A 281 -17.93 3.75 -37.06
CA VAL A 281 -17.76 2.57 -36.24
C VAL A 281 -18.43 1.39 -36.95
N GLU A 282 -17.66 0.35 -37.22
CA GLU A 282 -18.13 -0.89 -37.86
C GLU A 282 -17.56 -2.06 -37.05
N TYR A 283 -18.34 -3.13 -36.86
CA TYR A 283 -17.80 -4.39 -36.35
C TYR A 283 -17.10 -5.11 -37.49
N ASP A 284 -15.82 -5.46 -37.33
CA ASP A 284 -15.05 -6.19 -38.33
C ASP A 284 -15.07 -7.68 -38.02
N ASP A 285 -15.74 -8.47 -38.85
CA ASP A 285 -15.86 -9.93 -38.65
C ASP A 285 -14.52 -10.68 -38.74
N TYR A 286 -13.50 -10.09 -39.39
CA TYR A 286 -12.17 -10.70 -39.52
C TYR A 286 -11.35 -10.46 -38.25
N GLU A 287 -11.35 -9.23 -37.72
CA GLU A 287 -10.68 -8.90 -36.45
C GLU A 287 -11.48 -9.36 -35.23
N LYS A 288 -12.80 -9.57 -35.38
CA LYS A 288 -13.78 -9.79 -34.29
C LYS A 288 -13.80 -8.66 -33.26
N GLU A 289 -13.58 -7.44 -33.73
CA GLU A 289 -13.51 -6.25 -32.91
C GLU A 289 -14.24 -5.07 -33.56
N ILE A 290 -14.56 -4.07 -32.73
CA ILE A 290 -15.08 -2.79 -33.19
C ILE A 290 -13.95 -2.00 -33.81
N ILE A 291 -14.12 -1.54 -35.05
CA ILE A 291 -13.14 -0.74 -35.76
C ILE A 291 -13.72 0.61 -36.16
N VAL A 292 -12.85 1.58 -36.42
CA VAL A 292 -13.21 2.85 -37.06
C VAL A 292 -12.76 2.82 -38.51
N LYS A 293 -13.72 2.76 -39.44
CA LYS A 293 -13.45 2.90 -40.86
C LYS A 293 -13.32 4.38 -41.21
N ILE A 294 -12.09 4.75 -41.54
CA ILE A 294 -11.69 6.14 -41.72
C ILE A 294 -12.38 6.73 -42.97
N GLN A 295 -13.13 7.81 -42.77
CA GLN A 295 -13.67 8.61 -43.87
C GLN A 295 -12.67 9.70 -44.29
N ASP A 296 -12.15 10.42 -43.29
CA ASP A 296 -11.17 11.49 -43.42
C ASP A 296 -10.22 11.51 -42.21
N LEU A 297 -9.00 12.00 -42.38
CA LEU A 297 -7.99 12.09 -41.33
C LEU A 297 -7.15 13.36 -41.49
N GLN A 298 -6.64 13.90 -40.38
CA GLN A 298 -5.69 15.01 -40.39
C GLN A 298 -4.61 14.82 -39.32
N LEU A 299 -3.43 15.40 -39.55
CA LEU A 299 -2.39 15.48 -38.54
C LEU A 299 -2.91 16.33 -37.37
N ALA A 300 -2.86 15.76 -36.18
CA ALA A 300 -3.18 16.47 -34.96
C ALA A 300 -1.88 17.04 -34.36
N THR A 301 -2.00 18.23 -33.76
CA THR A 301 -0.94 18.70 -32.87
C THR A 301 -0.82 17.74 -31.68
N GLU A 302 0.42 17.42 -31.35
CA GLU A 302 0.78 16.72 -30.11
C GLU A 302 0.05 17.40 -28.95
N GLU A 303 -0.52 16.63 -28.03
CA GLU A 303 -1.03 17.21 -26.79
C GLU A 303 0.08 18.01 -26.10
N MET A 304 -0.30 19.06 -25.38
CA MET A 304 0.66 19.83 -24.60
C MET A 304 1.36 18.87 -23.64
N LYS A 305 2.61 18.51 -23.96
CA LYS A 305 3.45 17.69 -23.10
C LYS A 305 3.52 18.38 -21.74
N ARG A 306 3.27 17.63 -20.66
CA ARG A 306 3.52 18.12 -19.31
C ARG A 306 4.96 18.62 -19.25
N MET A 307 5.14 19.87 -18.85
CA MET A 307 6.45 20.51 -18.70
C MET A 307 6.60 21.08 -17.30
N ASP A 308 7.79 20.91 -16.71
CA ASP A 308 8.19 21.68 -15.55
C ASP A 308 8.48 23.12 -15.99
N ASN A 309 7.64 24.06 -15.56
CA ASN A 309 7.80 25.49 -15.84
C ASN A 309 8.38 26.28 -14.65
N ALA A 310 8.81 25.61 -13.58
CA ALA A 310 9.40 26.27 -12.42
C ALA A 310 10.75 26.92 -12.79
N LYS A 311 11.06 28.06 -12.14
CA LYS A 311 12.36 28.73 -12.32
C LYS A 311 13.49 27.90 -11.72
N GLU A 312 13.26 27.39 -10.52
CA GLU A 312 14.14 26.45 -9.84
C GLU A 312 13.65 25.04 -10.11
N LYS A 313 14.54 24.21 -10.67
CA LYS A 313 14.20 22.87 -11.11
C LYS A 313 14.32 21.88 -9.97
N ARG A 314 13.31 21.01 -9.86
CA ARG A 314 13.32 19.88 -8.93
C ARG A 314 14.43 18.89 -9.30
N VAL A 315 14.87 18.13 -8.30
CA VAL A 315 15.66 16.90 -8.46
C VAL A 315 14.87 15.77 -7.83
N GLU A 316 14.64 14.69 -8.56
CA GLU A 316 14.02 13.48 -8.00
C GLU A 316 15.06 12.67 -7.23
N LEU A 317 14.72 12.26 -6.01
CA LEU A 317 15.60 11.52 -5.09
C LEU A 317 15.07 10.13 -4.73
N HIS A 318 13.86 9.78 -5.18
CA HIS A 318 13.21 8.49 -4.90
C HIS A 318 12.47 8.01 -6.16
N LEU A 319 13.05 7.02 -6.85
CA LEU A 319 12.57 6.53 -8.15
C LEU A 319 12.89 5.05 -8.35
N HIS A 320 11.87 4.34 -8.82
CA HIS A 320 11.84 2.93 -9.14
C HIS A 320 11.78 2.75 -10.66
N THR A 321 12.63 1.87 -11.17
CA THR A 321 12.69 1.49 -12.59
C THR A 321 12.08 0.11 -12.77
N GLY A 322 12.02 -0.37 -14.01
CA GLY A 322 11.67 -1.76 -14.32
C GLY A 322 12.53 -2.84 -13.64
N MET A 323 13.61 -2.46 -12.95
CA MET A 323 14.42 -3.37 -12.12
C MET A 323 13.84 -3.56 -10.71
N SER A 324 12.97 -2.65 -10.24
CA SER A 324 12.11 -2.89 -9.09
C SER A 324 11.02 -3.90 -9.49
N SER A 325 11.31 -5.17 -9.18
CA SER A 325 10.56 -6.31 -9.72
C SER A 325 9.06 -6.25 -9.40
N MET A 326 8.23 -6.35 -10.43
CA MET A 326 6.76 -6.32 -10.36
C MET A 326 6.17 -5.01 -9.81
N ASP A 327 6.92 -3.92 -9.90
CA ASP A 327 6.59 -2.69 -9.20
C ASP A 327 6.87 -1.44 -10.07
N GLY A 328 8.11 -1.22 -10.49
CA GLY A 328 8.44 -0.16 -11.46
C GLY A 328 8.16 -0.59 -12.90
N ILE A 329 7.70 0.34 -13.74
CA ILE A 329 7.29 0.04 -15.13
C ILE A 329 8.31 0.55 -16.16
N ASN A 330 8.78 1.79 -16.01
CA ASN A 330 9.62 2.43 -17.02
C ASN A 330 11.11 2.16 -16.81
N SER A 331 11.88 2.25 -17.90
CA SER A 331 13.34 2.21 -17.86
C SER A 331 13.90 3.52 -17.28
N PHE A 332 15.11 3.49 -16.72
CA PHE A 332 15.77 4.71 -16.25
C PHE A 332 16.01 5.70 -17.39
N LYS A 333 16.28 5.18 -18.60
CA LYS A 333 16.49 5.99 -19.80
C LYS A 333 15.28 6.86 -20.15
N GLU A 334 14.07 6.33 -20.02
CA GLU A 334 12.84 7.07 -20.25
C GLU A 334 12.64 8.18 -19.22
N TYR A 335 12.89 7.88 -17.94
CA TYR A 335 12.85 8.89 -16.86
C TYR A 335 13.88 10.00 -17.07
N ALA A 336 15.13 9.64 -17.36
CA ALA A 336 16.21 10.59 -17.60
C ALA A 336 15.91 11.49 -18.81
N ALA A 337 15.35 10.93 -19.89
CA ALA A 337 14.92 11.72 -21.04
C ALA A 337 13.84 12.75 -20.67
N LYS A 338 12.83 12.35 -19.88
CA LYS A 338 11.79 13.27 -19.40
C LYS A 338 12.36 14.34 -18.46
N ALA A 339 13.23 13.95 -17.53
CA ALA A 339 13.88 14.86 -16.59
C ALA A 339 14.71 15.93 -17.32
N LYS A 340 15.52 15.53 -18.31
CA LYS A 340 16.27 16.45 -19.19
C LYS A 340 15.35 17.37 -19.96
N GLN A 341 14.24 16.86 -20.49
CA GLN A 341 13.22 17.68 -21.15
C GLN A 341 12.63 18.73 -20.21
N TRP A 342 12.39 18.36 -18.94
CA TRP A 342 11.94 19.27 -17.88
C TRP A 342 13.03 20.22 -17.36
N GLY A 343 14.27 20.06 -17.81
CA GLY A 343 15.42 20.87 -17.40
C GLY A 343 15.98 20.50 -16.03
N HIS A 344 15.62 19.33 -15.49
CA HIS A 344 16.19 18.83 -14.24
C HIS A 344 17.68 18.57 -14.45
N LYS A 345 18.50 18.89 -13.45
CA LYS A 345 19.98 18.77 -13.51
C LYS A 345 20.50 17.46 -12.94
N ALA A 346 19.66 16.76 -12.19
CA ALA A 346 20.02 15.49 -11.59
C ALA A 346 18.78 14.62 -11.34
N MET A 347 18.99 13.32 -11.19
CA MET A 347 17.97 12.35 -10.84
C MET A 347 18.60 11.14 -10.14
N ALA A 348 17.94 10.65 -9.09
CA ALA A 348 18.32 9.43 -8.41
C ALA A 348 17.70 8.18 -9.02
N ILE A 349 18.39 7.05 -8.85
CA ILE A 349 17.87 5.70 -9.08
C ILE A 349 17.92 4.95 -7.76
N THR A 350 16.78 4.46 -7.28
CA THR A 350 16.65 3.88 -5.93
C THR A 350 15.80 2.62 -5.93
N ASP A 351 16.09 1.68 -6.84
CA ASP A 351 15.33 0.45 -6.97
C ASP A 351 15.26 -0.36 -5.66
N HIS A 352 14.18 -1.14 -5.53
CA HIS A 352 13.90 -1.98 -4.35
C HIS A 352 14.94 -3.07 -4.14
N GLY A 353 15.80 -2.90 -3.13
CA GLY A 353 16.78 -3.86 -2.68
C GLY A 353 17.89 -4.16 -3.70
N VAL A 354 17.85 -3.61 -4.91
CA VAL A 354 18.73 -3.96 -6.03
C VAL A 354 19.34 -2.70 -6.66
N VAL A 355 20.39 -2.92 -7.46
CA VAL A 355 21.15 -1.87 -8.17
C VAL A 355 21.37 -2.22 -9.64
N GLN A 356 20.52 -3.08 -10.19
CA GLN A 356 20.67 -3.63 -11.55
C GLN A 356 20.46 -2.57 -12.65
N GLY A 357 19.73 -1.48 -12.36
CA GLY A 357 19.52 -0.38 -13.31
C GLY A 357 20.73 0.55 -13.46
N TYR A 358 21.79 0.38 -12.67
CA TYR A 358 22.95 1.28 -12.67
C TYR A 358 23.68 1.39 -14.02
N PRO A 359 23.92 0.30 -14.78
CA PRO A 359 24.56 0.40 -16.09
C PRO A 359 23.76 1.27 -17.06
N GLU A 360 22.44 1.09 -17.13
CA GLU A 360 21.57 1.92 -17.97
C GLU A 360 21.57 3.38 -17.50
N ALA A 361 21.52 3.61 -16.18
CA ALA A 361 21.59 4.95 -15.63
C ALA A 361 22.92 5.65 -15.97
N MET A 362 24.04 4.91 -15.94
CA MET A 362 25.36 5.42 -16.29
C MET A 362 25.44 5.92 -17.73
N GLU A 363 24.78 5.24 -18.67
CA GLU A 363 24.72 5.67 -20.09
C GLU A 363 23.94 6.99 -20.28
N CYS A 364 23.10 7.34 -19.30
CA CYS A 364 22.28 8.56 -19.36
C CYS A 364 22.99 9.79 -18.78
N ALA A 365 24.12 9.63 -18.09
CA ALA A 365 24.87 10.73 -17.50
C ALA A 365 25.57 11.59 -18.58
N ASP A 366 25.56 12.91 -18.39
CA ASP A 366 26.33 13.85 -19.22
C ASP A 366 26.72 15.12 -18.42
N ASP A 367 27.41 16.06 -19.05
CA ASP A 367 27.89 17.30 -18.40
C ASP A 367 26.79 18.16 -17.77
N ASN A 368 25.54 18.03 -18.23
CA ASN A 368 24.39 18.80 -17.77
C ASN A 368 23.42 17.98 -16.90
N PHE A 369 23.59 16.67 -16.82
CA PHE A 369 22.69 15.77 -16.12
C PHE A 369 23.43 14.75 -15.25
N LYS A 370 23.33 14.93 -13.93
CA LYS A 370 23.99 14.09 -12.93
C LYS A 370 23.07 12.94 -12.48
N ILE A 371 23.62 11.73 -12.49
CA ILE A 371 22.97 10.57 -11.87
C ILE A 371 23.35 10.48 -10.39
N ILE A 372 22.36 10.22 -9.54
CA ILE A 372 22.56 9.95 -8.12
C ILE A 372 22.26 8.46 -7.90
N TYR A 373 23.31 7.66 -7.76
CA TYR A 373 23.16 6.24 -7.50
C TYR A 373 22.61 6.03 -6.08
N GLY A 374 21.60 5.19 -5.95
CA GLY A 374 21.04 4.82 -4.66
C GLY A 374 20.31 3.49 -4.72
N MET A 375 19.63 3.16 -3.63
CA MET A 375 18.83 1.95 -3.48
C MET A 375 17.83 2.19 -2.36
N GLU A 376 16.58 1.78 -2.56
CA GLU A 376 15.65 1.67 -1.45
C GLU A 376 15.78 0.28 -0.80
N GLY A 377 16.24 0.24 0.44
CA GLY A 377 16.54 -0.99 1.17
C GLY A 377 15.45 -1.40 2.16
N TYR A 378 15.46 -2.68 2.55
CA TYR A 378 14.60 -3.21 3.61
C TYR A 378 15.36 -3.30 4.94
N LEU A 379 15.39 -2.20 5.69
CA LEU A 379 16.10 -2.09 6.97
C LEU A 379 15.42 -2.92 8.07
N VAL A 380 16.21 -3.72 8.78
CA VAL A 380 15.81 -4.47 9.97
C VAL A 380 16.71 -4.09 11.12
N ASN A 381 16.10 -3.78 12.27
CA ASN A 381 16.87 -3.44 13.47
C ASN A 381 17.34 -4.71 14.18
N ASP A 382 18.64 -5.00 14.07
CA ASP A 382 19.33 -6.12 14.72
C ASP A 382 20.34 -5.66 15.78
N THR A 383 20.36 -4.35 16.12
CA THR A 383 21.29 -3.85 17.13
C THR A 383 20.78 -4.23 18.51
N VAL A 384 21.57 -5.02 19.23
CA VAL A 384 21.42 -5.27 20.66
C VAL A 384 22.19 -4.19 21.41
N ASN A 385 21.50 -3.31 22.15
CA ASN A 385 22.12 -2.30 23.00
C ASN A 385 21.85 -2.64 24.47
N ILE A 386 22.36 -3.78 24.93
CA ILE A 386 22.22 -4.20 26.33
C ILE A 386 23.21 -3.47 27.22
N VAL A 387 24.47 -3.35 26.83
CA VAL A 387 25.51 -2.69 27.63
C VAL A 387 26.16 -1.52 26.90
N HIS A 388 26.60 -0.51 27.65
CA HIS A 388 27.31 0.66 27.13
C HIS A 388 28.44 1.08 28.08
N ASN A 389 29.62 1.39 27.54
CA ASN A 389 30.81 1.78 28.31
C ASN A 389 31.16 0.80 29.44
N CYS A 390 30.91 -0.50 29.25
CA CYS A 390 31.25 -1.54 30.20
C CYS A 390 32.58 -2.19 29.77
N GLU A 391 33.56 -2.19 30.65
CA GLU A 391 34.83 -2.90 30.47
C GLU A 391 35.12 -3.76 31.69
N ASN A 392 35.46 -5.03 31.49
CA ASN A 392 35.82 -5.97 32.56
C ASN A 392 34.74 -6.12 33.66
N ILE A 393 33.46 -6.09 33.28
CA ILE A 393 32.32 -6.32 34.19
C ILE A 393 31.95 -7.81 34.19
N ASP A 394 31.83 -8.39 35.38
CA ASP A 394 31.39 -9.78 35.59
C ASP A 394 29.94 -9.81 36.14
N LEU A 395 29.31 -10.98 36.15
CA LEU A 395 27.95 -11.17 36.68
C LEU A 395 27.83 -10.82 38.17
N ASP A 396 28.92 -10.95 38.92
CA ASP A 396 28.95 -10.71 40.36
C ASP A 396 29.49 -9.31 40.73
N SER A 397 29.68 -8.43 39.74
CA SER A 397 29.96 -6.99 39.97
C SER A 397 28.82 -6.30 40.72
N ASP A 398 29.11 -5.13 41.29
CA ASP A 398 28.09 -4.32 41.95
C ASP A 398 27.30 -3.49 40.93
N PHE A 399 25.98 -3.51 41.06
CA PHE A 399 25.06 -2.81 40.17
C PHE A 399 24.23 -1.80 40.97
N VAL A 400 23.93 -0.65 40.38
CA VAL A 400 22.90 0.25 40.90
C VAL A 400 21.78 0.32 39.88
N VAL A 401 20.63 -0.23 40.26
CA VAL A 401 19.43 -0.18 39.44
C VAL A 401 18.64 1.05 39.83
N PHE A 402 18.29 1.88 38.86
CA PHE A 402 17.62 3.16 39.12
C PHE A 402 16.51 3.43 38.10
N ASP A 403 15.62 4.32 38.50
CA ASP A 403 14.47 4.79 37.73
C ASP A 403 14.29 6.29 38.01
N LEU A 404 13.85 7.03 37.00
CA LEU A 404 13.64 8.47 37.07
C LEU A 404 12.19 8.85 36.76
N GLU A 405 11.61 9.69 37.61
CA GLU A 405 10.40 10.42 37.24
C GLU A 405 10.80 11.81 36.71
N THR A 406 10.13 12.24 35.64
CA THR A 406 10.52 13.43 34.88
C THR A 406 9.30 14.26 34.47
N THR A 407 9.52 15.54 34.17
CA THR A 407 8.44 16.44 33.67
C THR A 407 8.07 16.18 32.21
N GLY A 408 8.80 15.29 31.55
CA GLY A 408 8.70 15.04 30.12
C GLY A 408 9.83 14.15 29.67
N LEU A 409 10.02 14.11 28.36
CA LEU A 409 10.72 13.04 27.68
C LEU A 409 12.10 13.48 27.15
N ASN A 410 12.36 14.78 27.10
CA ASN A 410 13.59 15.30 26.51
C ASN A 410 14.61 15.67 27.60
N PRO A 411 15.76 14.96 27.73
CA PRO A 411 16.80 15.25 28.72
C PRO A 411 17.28 16.70 28.78
N LYS A 412 17.27 17.40 27.63
CA LYS A 412 17.72 18.79 27.52
C LYS A 412 16.70 19.78 28.04
N ASN A 413 15.43 19.53 27.75
CA ASN A 413 14.36 20.51 28.00
C ASN A 413 13.56 20.20 29.27
N ASP A 414 13.49 18.94 29.68
CA ASP A 414 12.69 18.45 30.78
C ASP A 414 13.53 18.24 32.06
N HIS A 415 12.85 18.25 33.20
CA HIS A 415 13.45 18.20 34.53
C HIS A 415 13.24 16.82 35.16
N ILE A 416 14.22 16.35 35.92
CA ILE A 416 14.08 15.19 36.80
C ILE A 416 13.34 15.65 38.06
N ILE A 417 12.37 14.88 38.54
CA ILE A 417 11.52 15.22 39.70
C ILE A 417 11.54 14.15 40.81
N GLU A 418 11.97 12.92 40.50
CA GLU A 418 12.30 11.89 41.50
C GLU A 418 13.46 11.04 40.98
N ILE A 419 14.37 10.63 41.87
CA ILE A 419 15.39 9.62 41.61
C ILE A 419 15.16 8.48 42.61
N GLY A 420 14.92 7.28 42.10
CA GLY A 420 14.85 6.07 42.90
C GLY A 420 15.90 5.07 42.47
N ALA A 421 16.59 4.44 43.42
CA ALA A 421 17.62 3.46 43.12
C ALA A 421 17.79 2.40 44.20
N VAL A 422 18.30 1.24 43.80
CA VAL A 422 18.71 0.14 44.68
C VAL A 422 20.11 -0.32 44.32
N LYS A 423 20.94 -0.60 45.33
CA LYS A 423 22.26 -1.18 45.14
C LYS A 423 22.19 -2.69 45.28
N ILE A 424 22.75 -3.40 44.30
CA ILE A 424 22.85 -4.85 44.25
C ILE A 424 24.31 -5.24 44.36
N SER A 425 24.60 -6.08 45.34
CA SER A 425 25.90 -6.73 45.50
C SER A 425 25.68 -8.22 45.78
N ASN A 426 26.48 -9.09 45.18
CA ASN A 426 26.37 -10.54 45.33
C ASN A 426 24.92 -11.06 45.13
N ARG A 427 24.24 -10.56 44.09
CA ARG A 427 22.86 -10.91 43.71
C ARG A 427 21.80 -10.62 44.78
N LYS A 428 22.06 -9.66 45.66
CA LYS A 428 21.10 -9.20 46.67
C LYS A 428 21.03 -7.69 46.68
N VAL A 429 19.82 -7.17 46.88
CA VAL A 429 19.64 -5.76 47.20
C VAL A 429 20.21 -5.51 48.60
N ILE A 430 21.19 -4.62 48.71
CA ILE A 430 21.91 -4.31 49.95
C ILE A 430 21.61 -2.91 50.48
N ASP A 431 21.16 -2.00 49.62
CA ASP A 431 20.90 -0.60 49.98
C ASP A 431 19.90 0.04 49.01
N SER A 432 19.29 1.16 49.38
CA SER A 432 18.39 1.94 48.53
C SER A 432 18.58 3.45 48.68
N PHE A 433 18.30 4.17 47.61
CA PHE A 433 18.35 5.62 47.52
C PHE A 433 17.03 6.13 46.94
N SER A 434 16.45 7.17 47.53
CA SER A 434 15.24 7.82 47.01
C SER A 434 15.26 9.29 47.39
N THR A 435 15.09 10.16 46.40
CA THR A 435 14.99 11.60 46.63
C THR A 435 14.05 12.24 45.61
N PHE A 436 13.22 13.18 46.05
CA PHE A 436 12.53 14.09 45.15
C PHE A 436 13.49 15.21 44.73
N VAL A 437 13.24 15.80 43.56
CA VAL A 437 14.05 16.89 43.02
C VAL A 437 13.17 18.12 42.81
N HIS A 438 13.65 19.27 43.27
CA HIS A 438 12.95 20.53 43.10
C HIS A 438 12.80 20.90 41.62
N THR A 439 11.68 21.55 41.30
CA THR A 439 11.47 22.18 39.99
C THR A 439 10.62 23.43 40.15
N ASP A 440 11.08 24.54 39.57
CA ASP A 440 10.32 25.79 39.49
C ASP A 440 9.14 25.72 38.50
N ARG A 441 9.07 24.65 37.70
CA ARG A 441 8.04 24.47 36.68
C ARG A 441 6.83 23.78 37.26
N LYS A 442 5.67 24.41 37.11
CA LYS A 442 4.39 23.78 37.43
C LYS A 442 4.21 22.49 36.62
N LEU A 443 3.91 21.39 37.31
CA LEU A 443 3.71 20.09 36.67
C LEU A 443 2.44 20.09 35.80
N PRO A 444 2.53 19.66 34.52
CA PRO A 444 1.34 19.42 33.72
C PRO A 444 0.45 18.34 34.35
N SER A 445 -0.88 18.48 34.26
CA SER A 445 -1.82 17.50 34.86
C SER A 445 -1.55 16.06 34.42
N LYS A 446 -1.13 15.86 33.17
CA LYS A 446 -0.76 14.54 32.65
C LYS A 446 0.44 13.92 33.38
N ILE A 447 1.43 14.71 33.80
CA ILE A 447 2.58 14.20 34.56
C ILE A 447 2.16 13.82 35.97
N ILE A 448 1.30 14.63 36.60
CA ILE A 448 0.75 14.30 37.93
C ILE A 448 -0.06 13.00 37.86
N GLU A 449 -0.87 12.79 36.82
CA GLU A 449 -1.63 11.55 36.62
C GLU A 449 -0.74 10.32 36.38
N LEU A 450 0.40 10.49 35.69
CA LEU A 450 1.31 9.40 35.38
C LEU A 450 2.20 9.00 36.56
N THR A 451 2.72 10.00 37.28
CA THR A 451 3.75 9.82 38.32
C THR A 451 3.17 9.84 39.73
N SER A 452 1.93 10.33 39.89
CA SER A 452 1.33 10.66 41.19
C SER A 452 2.11 11.69 42.03
N ILE A 453 3.12 12.35 41.44
CA ILE A 453 3.90 13.43 42.08
C ILE A 453 3.15 14.75 41.92
N THR A 454 3.04 15.52 43.00
CA THR A 454 2.38 16.83 43.00
C THR A 454 3.38 17.95 43.23
N ASP A 455 3.07 19.19 42.78
CA ASP A 455 3.93 20.36 42.99
C ASP A 455 4.30 20.54 44.49
N ASN A 456 3.38 20.21 45.40
CA ASN A 456 3.61 20.30 46.85
C ASN A 456 4.66 19.30 47.37
N MET A 457 4.83 18.15 46.71
CA MET A 457 5.84 17.15 47.10
C MET A 457 7.26 17.61 46.74
N LEU A 458 7.37 18.43 45.69
CA LEU A 458 8.64 18.95 45.18
C LEU A 458 9.06 20.26 45.86
N ALA A 459 8.16 20.89 46.60
CA ALA A 459 8.44 22.12 47.33
C ALA A 459 9.44 21.86 48.47
N GLY A 460 10.58 22.57 48.45
CA GLY A 460 11.62 22.47 49.48
C GLY A 460 12.49 21.21 49.40
N GLN A 461 12.38 20.44 48.31
CA GLN A 461 13.29 19.32 48.02
C GLN A 461 14.64 19.82 47.51
N PRO A 462 15.69 18.98 47.49
CA PRO A 462 16.98 19.36 46.93
C PRO A 462 16.87 19.73 45.45
N GLU A 463 17.67 20.72 45.04
CA GLU A 463 17.87 21.07 43.64
C GLU A 463 18.63 19.97 42.90
N ILE A 464 18.60 19.98 41.57
CA ILE A 464 19.28 18.96 40.76
C ILE A 464 20.80 18.93 40.97
N ASP A 465 21.40 20.08 41.29
CA ASP A 465 22.84 20.22 41.59
C ASP A 465 23.24 19.67 42.97
N GLU A 466 22.28 19.33 43.82
CA GLU A 466 22.49 18.59 45.08
C GLU A 466 22.07 17.11 44.93
N ALA A 467 20.91 16.86 44.34
CA ALA A 467 20.33 15.53 44.20
C ALA A 467 21.17 14.62 43.29
N LEU A 468 21.64 15.15 42.16
CA LEU A 468 22.42 14.35 41.20
C LEU A 468 23.78 13.95 41.77
N PRO A 469 24.61 14.84 42.35
CA PRO A 469 25.86 14.42 42.99
C PRO A 469 25.65 13.39 44.11
N ALA A 470 24.59 13.50 44.90
CA ALA A 470 24.28 12.50 45.94
C ALA A 470 23.97 11.12 45.35
N PHE A 471 23.21 11.07 44.25
CA PHE A 471 22.96 9.83 43.51
C PHE A 471 24.23 9.26 42.88
N LEU A 472 25.09 10.09 42.29
CA LEU A 472 26.35 9.65 41.68
C LEU A 472 27.33 9.09 42.72
N ASP A 473 27.37 9.66 43.93
CA ASP A 473 28.15 9.10 45.04
C ASP A 473 27.58 7.76 45.51
N PHE A 474 26.26 7.63 45.60
CA PHE A 474 25.60 6.34 45.87
C PHE A 474 25.94 5.29 44.81
N ALA A 475 26.01 5.67 43.54
CA ALA A 475 26.29 4.80 42.40
C ALA A 475 27.78 4.62 42.07
N LYS A 476 28.67 5.19 42.88
CA LYS A 476 30.11 5.15 42.65
C LYS A 476 30.63 3.72 42.53
N ASP A 477 31.49 3.49 41.54
CA ASP A 477 32.12 2.20 41.22
C ASP A 477 31.12 1.06 40.91
N CYS A 478 29.86 1.38 40.59
CA CYS A 478 28.84 0.42 40.19
C CYS A 478 28.45 0.59 38.71
N VAL A 479 27.93 -0.48 38.10
CA VAL A 479 27.28 -0.39 36.78
C VAL A 479 25.86 0.14 36.96
N LEU A 480 25.51 1.21 36.25
CA LEU A 480 24.15 1.75 36.26
C LEU A 480 23.20 0.85 35.47
N VAL A 481 22.05 0.54 36.02
CA VAL A 481 21.06 -0.33 35.39
C VAL A 481 19.71 0.35 35.38
N ALA A 482 19.03 0.30 34.24
CA ALA A 482 17.67 0.79 34.14
C ALA A 482 16.86 -0.11 33.19
N HIS A 483 15.54 0.03 33.22
CA HIS A 483 14.63 -0.71 32.35
C HIS A 483 14.21 0.20 31.20
N ASN A 484 14.92 0.14 30.07
CA ASN A 484 15.05 1.21 29.05
C ASN A 484 16.15 2.24 29.40
N ALA A 485 17.36 1.75 29.72
CA ALA A 485 18.47 2.57 30.21
C ALA A 485 18.84 3.76 29.33
N LYS A 486 18.55 3.71 28.02
CA LYS A 486 18.73 4.85 27.12
C LYS A 486 18.01 6.11 27.59
N PHE A 487 16.81 5.97 28.18
CA PHE A 487 16.02 7.08 28.71
C PHE A 487 16.68 7.64 29.98
N ASP A 488 16.75 6.85 31.05
CA ASP A 488 17.20 7.29 32.37
C ASP A 488 18.66 7.77 32.36
N VAL A 489 19.55 6.99 31.74
CA VAL A 489 20.97 7.35 31.60
C VAL A 489 21.13 8.58 30.69
N GLY A 490 20.23 8.77 29.72
CA GLY A 490 20.20 9.97 28.89
C GLY A 490 19.97 11.25 29.70
N PHE A 491 19.04 11.22 30.65
CA PHE A 491 18.81 12.30 31.60
C PHE A 491 20.04 12.55 32.48
N ILE A 492 20.62 11.50 33.07
CA ILE A 492 21.85 11.63 33.89
C ILE A 492 22.99 12.28 33.10
N ARG A 493 23.28 11.81 31.89
CA ARG A 493 24.37 12.34 31.04
C ARG A 493 24.18 13.82 30.71
N GLU A 494 22.96 14.22 30.36
CA GLU A 494 22.69 15.63 30.06
C GLU A 494 22.83 16.51 31.30
N LYS A 495 22.32 16.08 32.47
CA LYS A 495 22.44 16.89 33.71
C LYS A 495 23.87 16.97 34.22
N VAL A 496 24.65 15.89 34.13
CA VAL A 496 26.10 15.89 34.39
C VAL A 496 26.80 16.95 33.54
N LYS A 497 26.49 17.00 32.24
CA LYS A 497 27.07 17.94 31.31
C LYS A 497 26.69 19.39 31.65
N VAL A 498 25.42 19.65 31.96
CA VAL A 498 24.93 20.98 32.34
C VAL A 498 25.59 21.48 33.63
N LEU A 499 25.76 20.58 34.61
CA LEU A 499 26.40 20.89 35.89
C LEU A 499 27.94 20.93 35.82
N SER A 500 28.52 20.73 34.64
CA SER A 500 29.98 20.68 34.44
C SER A 500 30.67 19.70 35.39
N ILE A 501 30.02 18.56 35.67
CA ILE A 501 30.62 17.45 36.40
C ILE A 501 31.55 16.73 35.42
N ASP A 502 32.86 16.80 35.68
CA ASP A 502 33.90 16.39 34.74
C ASP A 502 33.71 14.95 34.20
N ASN A 503 33.57 14.82 32.87
CA ASN A 503 33.67 13.59 32.05
C ASN A 503 33.06 12.31 32.65
N TYR A 504 31.91 12.42 33.34
CA TYR A 504 31.21 11.25 33.86
C TYR A 504 30.42 10.57 32.74
N GLU A 505 30.97 9.48 32.20
CA GLU A 505 30.26 8.54 31.32
C GLU A 505 30.06 7.20 32.04
N PRO A 506 28.84 6.92 32.54
CA PRO A 506 28.61 5.71 33.30
C PRO A 506 28.64 4.46 32.41
N SER A 507 29.25 3.39 32.92
CA SER A 507 28.96 2.02 32.48
C SER A 507 27.48 1.73 32.76
N SER A 508 26.74 1.27 31.76
CA SER A 508 25.31 1.03 31.90
C SER A 508 24.81 -0.26 31.27
N LEU A 509 23.78 -0.85 31.86
CA LEU A 509 23.08 -2.04 31.38
C LEU A 509 21.57 -1.79 31.25
N ASP A 510 20.96 -2.25 30.17
CA ASP A 510 19.53 -2.17 29.89
C ASP A 510 18.83 -3.51 30.09
N THR A 511 18.00 -3.59 31.14
CA THR A 511 17.24 -4.81 31.43
C THR A 511 16.11 -5.08 30.43
N LEU A 512 15.64 -4.07 29.69
CA LEU A 512 14.64 -4.22 28.64
C LEU A 512 15.22 -5.01 27.47
N GLU A 513 16.37 -4.57 26.96
CA GLU A 513 17.07 -5.23 25.85
C GLU A 513 17.58 -6.61 26.27
N LEU A 514 18.10 -6.75 27.50
CA LEU A 514 18.53 -8.06 28.01
C LEU A 514 17.36 -9.04 28.14
N SER A 515 16.18 -8.54 28.55
CA SER A 515 14.97 -9.35 28.60
C SER A 515 14.52 -9.81 27.21
N LYS A 516 14.61 -8.96 26.17
CA LYS A 516 14.28 -9.36 24.78
C LYS A 516 15.18 -10.49 24.27
N ALA A 517 16.46 -10.45 24.64
CA ALA A 517 17.39 -11.50 24.29
C ALA A 517 17.06 -12.82 25.02
N LEU A 518 16.85 -12.77 26.34
CA LEU A 518 16.80 -13.97 27.19
C LEU A 518 15.41 -14.54 27.47
N ILE A 519 14.35 -13.73 27.42
CA ILE A 519 12.99 -14.13 27.80
C ILE A 519 12.12 -14.19 26.54
N LYS A 520 11.60 -15.38 26.21
CA LYS A 520 10.69 -15.58 25.09
C LYS A 520 9.23 -15.68 25.57
N ASP A 521 8.28 -15.67 24.63
CA ASP A 521 6.84 -15.85 24.86
C ASP A 521 6.22 -14.85 25.84
N VAL A 522 6.46 -13.55 25.60
CA VAL A 522 5.81 -12.44 26.32
C VAL A 522 5.05 -11.55 25.37
N LYS A 523 3.91 -11.01 25.84
CA LYS A 523 3.07 -10.09 25.03
C LYS A 523 3.81 -8.79 24.70
N ASN A 524 4.56 -8.27 25.66
CA ASN A 524 5.46 -7.14 25.53
C ASN A 524 6.47 -7.19 26.69
N TYR A 525 7.48 -6.32 26.64
CA TYR A 525 8.58 -6.30 27.60
C TYR A 525 8.48 -5.13 28.60
N LYS A 526 7.29 -4.58 28.86
CA LYS A 526 7.13 -3.58 29.93
C LYS A 526 7.51 -4.20 31.27
N LEU A 527 8.11 -3.43 32.17
CA LEU A 527 8.51 -3.89 33.51
C LEU A 527 7.37 -4.63 34.22
N SER A 528 6.16 -4.04 34.25
CA SER A 528 4.97 -4.64 34.87
C SER A 528 4.52 -5.97 34.25
N THR A 529 4.79 -6.19 32.96
CA THR A 529 4.47 -7.46 32.29
C THR A 529 5.50 -8.54 32.62
N LEU A 530 6.78 -8.16 32.68
CA LEU A 530 7.88 -9.06 33.04
C LEU A 530 7.81 -9.46 34.51
N THR A 531 7.59 -8.51 35.41
CA THR A 531 7.49 -8.77 36.85
C THR A 531 6.33 -9.73 37.16
N LYS A 532 5.16 -9.50 36.54
CA LYS A 532 4.00 -10.40 36.65
C LYS A 532 4.30 -11.81 36.13
N LYS A 533 5.03 -11.95 35.02
CA LYS A 533 5.39 -13.27 34.46
C LYS A 533 6.38 -14.02 35.38
N LEU A 534 7.32 -13.30 35.96
CA LEU A 534 8.41 -13.86 36.76
C LEU A 534 8.07 -13.99 38.26
N GLY A 535 6.88 -13.56 38.68
CA GLY A 535 6.45 -13.61 40.09
C GLY A 535 7.16 -12.59 40.99
N ILE A 536 7.64 -11.48 40.41
CA ILE A 536 8.23 -10.35 41.15
C ILE A 536 7.10 -9.47 41.68
N ASN A 537 7.11 -9.19 42.99
CA ASN A 537 6.11 -8.32 43.61
C ASN A 537 6.41 -6.85 43.30
N LEU A 538 5.46 -6.19 42.63
CA LEU A 538 5.48 -4.74 42.42
C LEU A 538 4.61 -4.09 43.51
N VAL A 539 5.23 -3.40 44.46
CA VAL A 539 4.53 -2.69 45.54
C VAL A 539 4.46 -1.22 45.14
N ASN A 540 3.27 -0.61 45.11
CA ASN A 540 3.03 0.78 44.70
C ASN A 540 3.65 1.16 43.34
N HIS A 541 2.98 0.76 42.25
CA HIS A 541 3.32 1.23 40.90
C HIS A 541 3.41 2.77 40.88
N HIS A 542 4.43 3.36 40.24
CA HIS A 542 4.66 4.82 40.10
C HIS A 542 5.46 5.50 41.23
N ARG A 543 6.30 4.76 41.94
CA ARG A 543 7.38 5.34 42.76
C ARG A 543 8.71 4.86 42.23
N ALA A 544 9.60 5.80 41.91
CA ALA A 544 10.88 5.48 41.28
C ALA A 544 11.68 4.41 42.06
N VAL A 545 11.67 4.45 43.40
CA VAL A 545 12.42 3.46 44.22
C VAL A 545 11.81 2.05 44.17
N ASP A 546 10.49 1.95 44.07
CA ASP A 546 9.79 0.67 44.01
C ASP A 546 9.96 0.03 42.63
N ASP A 547 9.89 0.83 41.57
CA ASP A 547 10.16 0.39 40.19
C ASP A 547 11.64 0.02 40.01
N ALA A 548 12.58 0.78 40.59
CA ALA A 548 14.00 0.41 40.64
C ALA A 548 14.24 -0.92 41.38
N ASN A 549 13.56 -1.16 42.50
CA ASN A 549 13.65 -2.43 43.23
C ASN A 549 13.12 -3.61 42.40
N ALA A 550 11.99 -3.43 41.71
CA ALA A 550 11.42 -4.45 40.84
C ALA A 550 12.33 -4.75 39.64
N ALA A 551 12.90 -3.72 39.01
CA ALA A 551 13.90 -3.85 37.97
C ALA A 551 15.18 -4.52 38.50
N GLY A 552 15.55 -4.28 39.77
CA GLY A 552 16.65 -4.94 40.44
C GLY A 552 16.45 -6.45 40.63
N GLN A 553 15.25 -6.85 41.05
CA GLN A 553 14.89 -8.27 41.12
C GLN A 553 14.87 -8.93 39.74
N LEU A 554 14.39 -8.20 38.71
CA LEU A 554 14.45 -8.65 37.32
C LEU A 554 15.89 -8.86 36.87
N LEU A 555 16.80 -7.90 37.15
CA LEU A 555 18.22 -8.02 36.83
C LEU A 555 18.84 -9.28 37.42
N ILE A 556 18.59 -9.57 38.71
CA ILE A 556 19.12 -10.77 39.37
C ILE A 556 18.72 -12.04 38.61
N ILE A 557 17.45 -12.15 38.21
CA ILE A 557 16.95 -13.29 37.42
C ILE A 557 17.62 -13.35 36.04
N LEU A 558 17.84 -12.20 35.39
CA LEU A 558 18.53 -12.15 34.09
C LEU A 558 20.01 -12.56 34.21
N LEU A 559 20.71 -12.15 35.27
CA LEU A 559 22.09 -12.56 35.56
C LEU A 559 22.17 -14.06 35.85
N ASP A 560 21.20 -14.64 36.56
CA ASP A 560 21.10 -16.10 36.74
C ASP A 560 20.94 -16.83 35.41
N LYS A 561 20.11 -16.30 34.49
CA LYS A 561 19.96 -16.84 33.13
C LYS A 561 21.22 -16.74 32.28
N LEU A 562 22.00 -15.67 32.42
CA LEU A 562 23.31 -15.56 31.76
C LEU A 562 24.28 -16.61 32.27
N LYS A 563 24.30 -16.85 33.60
CA LYS A 563 25.08 -17.91 34.21
C LYS A 563 24.69 -19.30 33.71
N GLU A 564 23.38 -19.57 33.57
CA GLU A 564 22.87 -20.82 32.98
C GLU A 564 23.35 -21.04 31.54
N ARG A 565 23.65 -19.96 30.81
CA ARG A 565 24.20 -19.97 29.45
C ARG A 565 25.73 -19.89 29.39
N GLU A 566 26.41 -20.01 30.54
CA GLU A 566 27.88 -19.89 30.65
C GLU A 566 28.44 -18.53 30.16
N ILE A 567 27.63 -17.47 30.21
CA ILE A 567 28.04 -16.10 29.89
C ILE A 567 28.37 -15.36 31.19
N PHE A 568 29.65 -15.11 31.43
CA PHE A 568 30.13 -14.44 32.65
C PHE A 568 30.54 -12.97 32.41
N ASP A 569 31.09 -12.67 31.25
CA ASP A 569 31.55 -11.31 30.89
C ASP A 569 30.36 -10.46 30.39
N VAL A 570 29.84 -9.62 31.29
CA VAL A 570 28.71 -8.71 31.03
C VAL A 570 29.06 -7.68 29.95
N SER A 571 30.35 -7.33 29.82
CA SER A 571 30.83 -6.37 28.83
C SER A 571 30.59 -6.83 27.38
N LYS A 572 30.44 -8.14 27.16
CA LYS A 572 30.29 -8.74 25.82
C LYS A 572 28.86 -9.10 25.44
N LEU A 573 27.86 -8.71 26.24
CA LEU A 573 26.47 -9.11 26.01
C LEU A 573 25.92 -8.68 24.65
N ASN A 574 26.32 -7.50 24.15
CA ASN A 574 25.89 -7.02 22.82
C ASN A 574 26.35 -7.94 21.68
N GLU A 575 27.53 -8.56 21.84
CA GLU A 575 28.10 -9.48 20.84
C GLU A 575 27.53 -10.89 21.01
N LEU A 576 27.54 -11.41 22.25
CA LEU A 576 27.18 -12.78 22.58
C LEU A 576 25.68 -13.07 22.36
N LEU A 577 24.82 -12.06 22.54
CA LEU A 577 23.36 -12.23 22.42
C LEU A 577 22.80 -11.68 21.11
N LYS A 578 23.66 -11.33 20.15
CA LYS A 578 23.24 -10.83 18.84
C LYS A 578 22.41 -11.85 18.06
N GLU A 579 22.82 -13.11 18.12
CA GLU A 579 22.15 -14.23 17.41
C GLU A 579 20.82 -14.63 18.06
N ASP A 580 20.59 -14.25 19.32
CA ASP A 580 19.32 -14.50 20.02
C ASP A 580 18.19 -13.55 19.57
N ILE A 581 18.50 -12.52 18.76
CA ILE A 581 17.49 -11.72 18.06
C ILE A 581 16.98 -12.52 16.85
N ASP A 582 15.69 -12.84 16.89
CA ASP A 582 14.99 -13.39 15.75
C ASP A 582 14.77 -12.32 14.67
N ILE A 583 15.74 -12.19 13.75
CA ILE A 583 15.72 -11.25 12.61
C ILE A 583 14.50 -11.49 11.71
N VAL A 584 14.00 -12.74 11.65
CA VAL A 584 12.84 -13.09 10.84
C VAL A 584 11.58 -12.41 11.37
N LYS A 585 11.40 -12.42 12.70
CA LYS A 585 10.27 -11.75 13.38
C LYS A 585 10.39 -10.24 13.45
N GLN A 586 11.57 -9.67 13.21
CA GLN A 586 11.72 -8.22 13.22
C GLN A 586 10.97 -7.58 12.04
N GLN A 587 10.36 -6.43 12.32
CA GLN A 587 9.72 -5.60 11.31
C GLN A 587 10.80 -5.01 10.40
N SER A 588 10.56 -5.07 9.09
CA SER A 588 11.37 -4.37 8.09
C SER A 588 10.75 -3.02 7.73
N TYR A 589 11.60 -2.00 7.63
CA TYR A 589 11.24 -0.66 7.18
C TYR A 589 11.93 -0.34 5.87
N HIS A 590 11.34 0.52 5.06
CA HIS A 590 12.04 1.06 3.90
C HIS A 590 13.07 2.11 4.35
N ILE A 591 14.18 2.18 3.62
CA ILE A 591 15.22 3.20 3.79
C ILE A 591 15.74 3.61 2.41
N ASN A 592 15.81 4.90 2.14
CA ASN A 592 16.43 5.39 0.92
C ASN A 592 17.93 5.61 1.17
N ILE A 593 18.79 4.96 0.40
CA ILE A 593 20.25 5.06 0.54
C ILE A 593 20.82 5.70 -0.72
N LEU A 594 21.38 6.90 -0.59
CA LEU A 594 22.04 7.60 -1.69
C LEU A 594 23.58 7.52 -1.55
N VAL A 595 24.26 7.30 -2.67
CA VAL A 595 25.72 7.19 -2.74
C VAL A 595 26.35 8.57 -2.89
N LYS A 596 27.18 8.97 -1.93
CA LYS A 596 27.90 10.24 -1.93
C LYS A 596 29.20 10.19 -2.75
N ASN A 597 29.91 9.06 -2.69
CA ASN A 597 31.25 8.90 -3.27
C ASN A 597 31.56 7.42 -3.58
N GLN A 598 32.76 7.16 -4.12
CA GLN A 598 33.19 5.82 -4.51
C GLN A 598 33.25 4.83 -3.34
N THR A 599 33.60 5.28 -2.13
CA THR A 599 33.55 4.46 -0.91
C THR A 599 32.12 4.02 -0.62
N GLY A 600 31.18 4.96 -0.69
CA GLY A 600 29.74 4.68 -0.56
C GLY A 600 29.25 3.68 -1.60
N LEU A 601 29.67 3.80 -2.85
CA LEU A 601 29.28 2.87 -3.91
C LEU A 601 29.72 1.44 -3.58
N LYS A 602 30.98 1.27 -3.16
CA LYS A 602 31.51 -0.03 -2.74
C LYS A 602 30.78 -0.58 -1.52
N ASN A 603 30.49 0.28 -0.54
CA ASN A 603 29.75 -0.10 0.66
C ASN A 603 28.32 -0.54 0.34
N LEU A 604 27.64 0.15 -0.57
CA LEU A 604 26.31 -0.22 -1.04
C LEU A 604 26.33 -1.59 -1.74
N TYR A 605 27.32 -1.88 -2.60
CA TYR A 605 27.45 -3.21 -3.21
C TYR A 605 27.67 -4.33 -2.18
N ASN A 606 28.45 -4.07 -1.13
CA ASN A 606 28.61 -5.04 -0.03
C ASN A 606 27.29 -5.26 0.72
N LEU A 607 26.52 -4.19 0.97
CA LEU A 607 25.22 -4.27 1.62
C LEU A 607 24.19 -5.04 0.79
N VAL A 608 24.13 -4.80 -0.52
CA VAL A 608 23.29 -5.55 -1.47
C VAL A 608 23.67 -7.03 -1.48
N SER A 609 24.96 -7.35 -1.52
CA SER A 609 25.42 -8.73 -1.54
C SER A 609 25.06 -9.48 -0.26
N ASP A 610 25.28 -8.85 0.90
CA ASP A 610 24.98 -9.42 2.22
C ASP A 610 23.47 -9.63 2.42
N SER A 611 22.64 -8.68 1.97
CA SER A 611 21.18 -8.77 2.08
C SER A 611 20.57 -9.89 1.23
N HIS A 612 21.20 -10.23 0.10
CA HIS A 612 20.76 -11.33 -0.78
C HIS A 612 21.30 -12.70 -0.37
N ILE A 613 22.49 -12.76 0.22
CA ILE A 613 23.16 -14.03 0.53
C ILE A 613 22.87 -14.47 1.96
N ASN A 614 23.10 -13.59 2.93
CA ASN A 614 23.10 -13.96 4.35
C ASN A 614 21.78 -13.64 5.04
N ASN A 615 21.08 -12.57 4.61
CA ASN A 615 19.92 -12.02 5.31
C ASN A 615 18.64 -12.03 4.47
N PHE A 616 18.57 -12.85 3.44
CA PHE A 616 17.39 -12.93 2.59
C PHE A 616 16.24 -13.63 3.33
N TYR A 617 15.11 -12.94 3.48
CA TYR A 617 13.88 -13.54 3.98
C TYR A 617 12.67 -12.88 3.33
N LYS A 618 12.12 -13.54 2.30
CA LYS A 618 11.12 -13.04 1.34
C LYS A 618 11.56 -11.80 0.53
N LYS A 619 12.37 -10.93 1.13
CA LYS A 619 13.00 -9.73 0.59
C LYS A 619 14.47 -9.69 1.05
N PRO A 620 15.36 -8.99 0.33
CA PRO A 620 16.76 -8.83 0.73
C PRO A 620 16.88 -7.83 1.90
N ARG A 621 17.01 -8.33 3.13
CA ARG A 621 16.98 -7.48 4.34
C ARG A 621 18.35 -6.91 4.68
N LEU A 622 18.40 -5.62 5.00
CA LEU A 622 19.58 -4.91 5.48
C LEU A 622 19.57 -4.86 7.00
N LEU A 623 20.61 -5.39 7.63
CA LEU A 623 20.79 -5.28 9.07
C LEU A 623 21.28 -3.86 9.45
N LYS A 624 20.61 -3.21 10.41
CA LYS A 624 20.97 -1.86 10.89
C LYS A 624 22.41 -1.82 11.43
N SER A 625 22.87 -2.87 12.10
CA SER A 625 24.25 -2.99 12.57
C SER A 625 25.26 -3.01 11.42
N LYS A 626 24.96 -3.75 10.35
CA LYS A 626 25.82 -3.85 9.15
C LYS A 626 25.86 -2.54 8.39
N LEU A 627 24.70 -1.89 8.24
CA LEU A 627 24.58 -0.57 7.62
C LEU A 627 25.41 0.48 8.38
N ASN A 628 25.37 0.48 9.71
CA ASN A 628 26.18 1.39 10.53
C ASN A 628 27.68 1.20 10.29
N ASN A 629 28.15 -0.04 10.23
CA ASN A 629 29.56 -0.34 9.95
C ASN A 629 30.01 0.08 8.54
N LEU A 630 29.08 0.12 7.57
CA LEU A 630 29.34 0.47 6.18
C LEU A 630 28.74 1.85 5.80
N ARG A 631 28.45 2.70 6.79
CA ARG A 631 27.75 3.98 6.57
C ARG A 631 28.60 5.01 5.83
N GLU A 632 29.92 4.90 5.87
CA GLU A 632 30.81 5.86 5.22
C GLU A 632 30.50 6.00 3.73
N GLY A 633 30.31 7.24 3.28
CA GLY A 633 30.01 7.55 1.88
C GLY A 633 28.55 7.35 1.47
N LEU A 634 27.66 7.02 2.41
CA LEU A 634 26.21 6.91 2.19
C LEU A 634 25.47 8.09 2.82
N ILE A 635 24.31 8.43 2.26
CA ILE A 635 23.36 9.41 2.78
C ILE A 635 22.02 8.71 2.95
N LEU A 636 21.46 8.73 4.15
CA LEU A 636 20.25 7.98 4.51
C LEU A 636 19.01 8.88 4.56
N GLY A 637 18.01 8.53 3.77
CA GLY A 637 16.67 9.11 3.75
C GLY A 637 15.63 8.22 4.41
N THR A 638 14.55 8.82 4.91
CA THR A 638 13.49 8.10 5.65
C THR A 638 12.54 7.29 4.76
N ALA A 639 12.68 7.37 3.43
CA ALA A 639 11.87 6.67 2.43
C ALA A 639 10.38 7.08 2.40
N CYS A 640 9.50 6.13 2.07
CA CYS A 640 8.07 6.31 1.86
C CYS A 640 7.25 6.05 3.15
N GLU A 641 5.95 5.78 3.00
CA GLU A 641 5.03 5.45 4.09
C GLU A 641 5.37 4.14 4.82
N SER A 642 6.15 3.28 4.16
CA SER A 642 6.72 2.06 4.74
C SER A 642 8.06 2.28 5.46
N GLY A 643 8.56 3.51 5.51
CA GLY A 643 9.74 3.92 6.27
C GLY A 643 9.53 3.97 7.79
N GLU A 644 10.64 3.91 8.54
CA GLU A 644 10.65 3.88 10.02
C GLU A 644 9.99 5.13 10.61
N LEU A 645 10.29 6.32 10.05
CA LEU A 645 9.76 7.59 10.54
C LEU A 645 8.27 7.75 10.28
N TYR A 646 7.82 7.53 9.04
CA TYR A 646 6.41 7.72 8.68
C TYR A 646 5.51 6.79 9.50
N ARG A 647 5.90 5.51 9.64
CA ARG A 647 5.18 4.55 10.48
C ARG A 647 5.16 4.96 11.95
N ALA A 648 6.27 5.43 12.51
CA ALA A 648 6.29 5.89 13.90
C ALA A 648 5.33 7.07 14.13
N VAL A 649 5.25 8.01 13.19
CA VAL A 649 4.28 9.12 13.25
C VAL A 649 2.85 8.60 13.12
N LEU A 650 2.58 7.72 12.16
CA LEU A 650 1.26 7.13 11.90
C LEU A 650 0.73 6.30 13.07
N GLU A 651 1.60 5.51 13.71
CA GLU A 651 1.29 4.66 14.86
C GLU A 651 1.24 5.43 16.18
N GLY A 652 1.49 6.75 16.14
CA GLY A 652 1.38 7.63 17.31
C GLY A 652 2.48 7.41 18.35
N TYR A 653 3.71 7.13 17.92
CA TYR A 653 4.85 6.96 18.82
C TYR A 653 5.14 8.28 19.56
N SER A 654 5.81 8.19 20.71
CA SER A 654 6.21 9.38 21.47
C SER A 654 7.14 10.26 20.63
N ASP A 655 7.04 11.58 20.82
CA ASP A 655 7.87 12.55 20.09
C ASP A 655 9.37 12.29 20.30
N GLU A 656 9.71 11.78 21.48
CA GLU A 656 11.02 11.31 21.90
C GLU A 656 11.56 10.16 21.04
N LYS A 657 10.71 9.16 20.79
CA LYS A 657 11.05 8.03 19.91
C LYS A 657 11.16 8.48 18.46
N ILE A 658 10.32 9.43 18.06
CA ILE A 658 10.40 10.03 16.73
C ILE A 658 11.71 10.82 16.56
N GLU A 659 12.12 11.60 17.56
CA GLU A 659 13.40 12.31 17.57
C GLU A 659 14.59 11.34 17.46
N GLU A 660 14.55 10.20 18.14
CA GLU A 660 15.56 9.15 17.99
C GLU A 660 15.68 8.68 16.54
N ILE A 661 14.54 8.38 15.92
CA ILE A 661 14.49 7.94 14.52
C ILE A 661 15.04 9.04 13.62
N VAL A 662 14.55 10.28 13.73
CA VAL A 662 14.99 11.44 12.94
C VAL A 662 16.50 11.66 13.02
N ASN A 663 17.10 11.48 14.20
CA ASN A 663 18.54 11.66 14.39
C ASN A 663 19.39 10.62 13.65
N TYR A 664 18.85 9.43 13.40
CA TYR A 664 19.52 8.37 12.67
C TYR A 664 19.66 8.65 11.17
N TYR A 665 18.75 9.43 10.57
CA TYR A 665 18.73 9.74 9.15
C TYR A 665 19.45 11.06 8.84
N ASP A 666 19.94 11.19 7.61
CA ASP A 666 20.65 12.39 7.13
C ASP A 666 19.66 13.42 6.58
N PHE A 667 18.56 12.97 5.97
CA PHE A 667 17.45 13.79 5.53
C PHE A 667 16.12 13.06 5.73
N LEU A 668 15.04 13.83 5.82
CA LEU A 668 13.67 13.32 5.98
C LEU A 668 12.91 13.46 4.68
N GLU A 669 12.05 12.51 4.38
CA GLU A 669 11.26 12.48 3.15
C GLU A 669 9.78 12.68 3.45
N ILE A 670 9.12 13.41 2.57
CA ILE A 670 7.66 13.51 2.50
C ILE A 670 7.25 13.31 1.03
N GLN A 671 6.13 12.64 0.81
CA GLN A 671 5.54 12.46 -0.52
C GLN A 671 4.28 13.31 -0.69
N SER A 672 3.80 13.40 -1.93
CA SER A 672 2.53 14.05 -2.22
C SER A 672 1.38 13.32 -1.52
N LEU A 673 0.30 14.04 -1.21
CA LEU A 673 -0.86 13.44 -0.54
C LEU A 673 -1.45 12.26 -1.32
N ASN A 674 -1.36 12.29 -2.65
CA ASN A 674 -1.88 11.24 -3.52
C ASN A 674 -1.15 9.91 -3.35
N ASN A 675 0.17 9.93 -3.07
CA ASN A 675 0.93 8.70 -2.81
C ASN A 675 0.32 7.91 -1.64
N ASN A 676 -0.18 8.61 -0.62
CA ASN A 676 -0.68 8.02 0.62
C ASN A 676 -2.22 8.03 0.72
N MET A 677 -2.93 8.35 -0.37
CA MET A 677 -4.39 8.44 -0.37
C MET A 677 -5.07 7.10 -0.06
N PHE A 678 -4.39 5.99 -0.38
CA PHE A 678 -4.88 4.65 -0.04
C PHE A 678 -5.06 4.44 1.47
N LEU A 679 -4.31 5.16 2.33
CA LEU A 679 -4.48 5.09 3.78
C LEU A 679 -5.85 5.64 4.22
N VAL A 680 -6.37 6.63 3.51
CA VAL A 680 -7.73 7.17 3.72
C VAL A 680 -8.76 6.25 3.08
N ASN A 681 -8.51 5.80 1.84
CA ASN A 681 -9.43 4.90 1.12
C ASN A 681 -9.67 3.57 1.85
N ASN A 682 -8.66 3.07 2.57
CA ASN A 682 -8.72 1.84 3.36
C ASN A 682 -9.10 2.09 4.84
N GLU A 683 -9.60 3.28 5.17
CA GLU A 683 -10.07 3.68 6.52
C GLU A 683 -9.01 3.58 7.63
N ARG A 684 -7.72 3.53 7.30
CA ARG A 684 -6.62 3.57 8.28
C ARG A 684 -6.40 4.98 8.81
N LEU A 685 -6.76 5.99 8.02
CA LEU A 685 -6.89 7.38 8.40
C LEU A 685 -8.32 7.85 8.14
N LYS A 686 -8.81 8.79 8.95
CA LYS A 686 -10.20 9.26 8.88
C LYS A 686 -10.44 10.26 7.75
N SER A 687 -9.41 11.02 7.37
CA SER A 687 -9.53 12.06 6.37
C SER A 687 -8.20 12.47 5.76
N VAL A 688 -8.27 13.26 4.67
CA VAL A 688 -7.10 13.85 4.01
C VAL A 688 -6.37 14.83 4.93
N GLU A 689 -7.08 15.46 5.87
CA GLU A 689 -6.47 16.33 6.88
C GLU A 689 -5.47 15.56 7.76
N GLU A 690 -5.73 14.30 8.13
CA GLU A 690 -4.77 13.50 8.91
C GLU A 690 -3.47 13.24 8.12
N LEU A 691 -3.53 13.05 6.80
CA LEU A 691 -2.33 12.95 5.94
C LEU A 691 -1.52 14.26 5.95
N ILE A 692 -2.21 15.41 5.88
CA ILE A 692 -1.57 16.72 5.94
C ILE A 692 -0.86 16.91 7.29
N GLU A 693 -1.51 16.50 8.40
CA GLU A 693 -0.92 16.61 9.73
C GLU A 693 0.29 15.69 9.92
N ILE A 694 0.31 14.49 9.32
CA ILE A 694 1.51 13.63 9.30
C ILE A 694 2.68 14.34 8.61
N ASN A 695 2.46 14.87 7.40
CA ASN A 695 3.51 15.59 6.66
C ASN A 695 4.01 16.82 7.45
N LYS A 696 3.11 17.60 8.05
CA LYS A 696 3.49 18.73 8.91
C LYS A 696 4.30 18.28 10.13
N LYS A 697 3.92 17.17 10.77
CA LYS A 697 4.65 16.65 11.93
C LYS A 697 6.07 16.26 11.55
N ILE A 698 6.27 15.60 10.40
CA ILE A 698 7.61 15.26 9.87
C ILE A 698 8.42 16.54 9.57
N ILE A 699 7.82 17.54 8.93
CA ILE A 699 8.47 18.83 8.66
C ILE A 699 8.94 19.49 9.96
N ASN A 700 8.06 19.56 10.97
CA ASN A 700 8.37 20.17 12.26
C ASN A 700 9.54 19.46 12.97
N PHE A 701 9.62 18.13 12.91
CA PHE A 701 10.77 17.40 13.46
C PHE A 701 12.06 17.65 12.68
N GLY A 702 11.97 17.78 11.35
CA GLY A 702 13.09 18.19 10.50
C GLY A 702 13.65 19.54 10.93
N GLU A 703 12.79 20.55 11.04
CA GLU A 703 13.16 21.90 11.49
C GLU A 703 13.75 21.89 12.90
N LYS A 704 13.11 21.21 13.85
CA LYS A 704 13.57 21.11 15.24
C LYS A 704 14.94 20.45 15.36
N SER A 705 15.20 19.44 14.54
CA SER A 705 16.43 18.63 14.59
C SER A 705 17.53 19.16 13.67
N GLY A 706 17.29 20.25 12.93
CA GLY A 706 18.22 20.78 11.93
C GLY A 706 18.46 19.83 10.76
N LYS A 707 17.51 18.94 10.46
CA LYS A 707 17.55 17.98 9.35
C LYS A 707 16.81 18.57 8.15
N ILE A 708 17.32 18.29 6.95
CA ILE A 708 16.66 18.73 5.72
C ILE A 708 15.47 17.81 5.46
N THR A 709 14.29 18.38 5.27
CA THR A 709 13.11 17.66 4.79
C THR A 709 12.97 17.88 3.29
N VAL A 710 12.87 16.81 2.50
CA VAL A 710 12.80 16.84 1.04
C VAL A 710 11.48 16.23 0.55
N ALA A 711 10.89 16.84 -0.47
CA ALA A 711 9.70 16.31 -1.12
C ALA A 711 10.13 15.36 -2.26
N THR A 712 9.86 14.06 -2.10
CA THR A 712 10.19 13.03 -3.10
C THR A 712 8.94 12.50 -3.81
N GLY A 713 9.16 11.90 -4.98
CA GLY A 713 8.06 11.45 -5.84
C GLY A 713 7.63 10.02 -5.57
N ASP A 714 8.55 9.20 -5.08
CA ASP A 714 8.37 7.75 -4.96
C ASP A 714 7.86 7.18 -6.30
N VAL A 715 8.63 7.47 -7.36
CA VAL A 715 8.17 7.37 -8.75
C VAL A 715 8.24 5.92 -9.23
N HIS A 716 7.13 5.40 -9.76
CA HIS A 716 7.04 4.03 -10.30
C HIS A 716 6.70 3.96 -11.80
N PHE A 717 6.19 5.07 -12.37
CA PHE A 717 5.84 5.22 -13.79
C PHE A 717 5.90 6.70 -14.21
N LEU A 718 5.92 6.96 -15.52
CA LEU A 718 6.08 8.31 -16.06
C LEU A 718 4.80 9.17 -16.04
N GLU A 719 3.68 8.62 -16.52
CA GLU A 719 2.40 9.29 -16.75
C GLU A 719 1.22 8.37 -16.45
#